data_AF-A0A5M8QAG9-F1
#
_entry.id   AF-A0A5M8QAG9-F1
#
_cell.length_a   1.000
_cell.length_b   1.000
_cell.length_c   1.000
_cell.angle_alpha   90.00
_cell.angle_beta   90.00
_cell.angle_gamma   90.00
#
_symmetry.space_group_name_H-M   'P 1'
#
loop_
_entity.id
_entity.type
_entity.pdbx_description
1 polymer ?
#
loop_
_entity_poly.entity_id
_entity_poly.type
_entity_poly.pdbx_seq_one_letter_code
_entity_poly.pdbx_strand_id
1 'polypeptide(L)'
;MRLLRLELAGFGPYRDRFEIDFAAFDADGLYLIAGPTGAGKSTILDAITYALYGGAPRYAKGAAHLRSDLAGPADLTWVELDVAVGDRVLRVRRTPEYERPKLRGTGLTKERATATLWERDGDGWRTLATSVDDASTEVVRSLGLRKDEFLKVILLAQGGFAEFLAASSDERKALLERLFGTGSMRRLRELLVADAKAITAEREALERERDDRAARVRDAAASLRTDEEEALPDGADEAALAALEAAIDDRVAQSAEVATAAGAAERGARTARDEARALLERIARRDAALSALADLAEAAAAIDDDRERLADADRAAGVAAELDRWARADTGVERSVVELDAATAALPADVAAERPIVEAEHEAAVRVASRATETRALEASLPGLDRQATAAEAAAAQAQAAVDAAKRRRADAPAARRLLSDAREAATALAAGADAAARQVDAALERLAARDAADALAEPLAAARAEAVRSAAAQHTAADELHRLQAARIDGMAGELASELADGEPCPVCGSIEHPAPHAPASEAVTADDVAAAIERSQRALAGASAAHEALAALEQRLAAAEARAGDDDRASLERALEEARAAVRVAADAALERDEAERQLAEHDAAAERLDAEVAEVELAAAASAAEAATACARRDDARDRLAEELGEHPDARALLAAATGRRDALRRWLDADAHAGAARAEQHAAASAGAAALAEHALPDREATAGMRLEPAARKALLARITTHDAAVASARGVLAQPDLDGLGEPPELEPLEAALGEASAVAARANRAAAAAETTRDLAAADLAAAREAIRSLAEGAEHADAVRGLARALDGRNERAQDIETYVLATRLATIIDAANLRLAAMTDGRFTLVLDEARASHGRASGLGIAVLDAHTGLARPTRSLSGGETFLASLSLALGLADVVQAEAGGVSLETLFVDEGFGSLDQDTLEAAMATLDELRAGGRTVGVISHVQQMQERIPSRIRVVPLPGGGSRIEVSPPSAQGIAEPAR
;
A
#
# COMPACT_ATOMS: atom_id res chain seq x y z
N MET A 1 -41.97 18.98 -22.76
CA MET A 1 -41.58 19.23 -24.16
C MET A 1 -42.83 19.38 -25.00
N ARG A 2 -42.94 20.51 -25.70
CA ARG A 2 -44.03 20.84 -26.63
C ARG A 2 -43.48 21.49 -27.90
N LEU A 3 -43.94 21.07 -29.08
CA LEU A 3 -43.54 21.68 -30.35
C LEU A 3 -44.35 22.95 -30.62
N LEU A 4 -43.68 24.03 -31.04
CA LEU A 4 -44.34 25.31 -31.29
C LEU A 4 -44.37 25.61 -32.79
N ARG A 5 -43.22 25.52 -33.48
CA ARG A 5 -43.08 25.95 -34.87
C ARG A 5 -42.03 25.11 -35.59
N LEU A 6 -42.32 24.68 -36.81
CA LEU A 6 -41.33 24.07 -37.69
C LEU A 6 -41.29 24.81 -39.02
N GLU A 7 -40.09 25.17 -39.43
CA GLU A 7 -39.85 25.86 -40.67
C GLU A 7 -38.74 25.15 -41.46
N LEU A 8 -38.97 24.88 -42.75
CA LEU A 8 -38.03 24.14 -43.58
C LEU A 8 -38.02 24.64 -45.02
N ALA A 9 -36.87 24.56 -45.66
CA ALA A 9 -36.69 24.85 -47.08
C ALA A 9 -35.66 23.90 -47.70
N GLY A 10 -35.91 23.46 -48.94
CA GLY A 10 -34.99 22.60 -49.69
C GLY A 10 -34.65 21.27 -49.01
N PHE A 11 -35.57 20.69 -48.22
CA PHE A 11 -35.37 19.48 -47.39
C PHE A 11 -36.29 18.34 -47.84
N GLY A 12 -35.72 17.18 -48.20
CA GLY A 12 -36.48 16.03 -48.72
C GLY A 12 -37.34 16.38 -49.97
N PRO A 13 -38.64 16.03 -50.03
CA PRO A 13 -39.51 16.39 -51.16
C PRO A 13 -39.98 17.86 -51.15
N TYR A 14 -39.61 18.65 -50.13
CA TYR A 14 -40.03 20.04 -49.97
C TYR A 14 -38.97 20.99 -50.53
N ARG A 15 -39.17 21.45 -51.77
CA ARG A 15 -38.28 22.43 -52.42
C ARG A 15 -38.46 23.83 -51.82
N ASP A 16 -39.71 24.29 -51.79
CA ASP A 16 -40.06 25.65 -51.37
C ASP A 16 -40.06 25.78 -49.84
N ARG A 17 -40.08 27.03 -49.34
CA ARG A 17 -40.15 27.32 -47.89
C ARG A 17 -41.54 26.98 -47.36
N PHE A 18 -41.60 26.20 -46.28
CA PHE A 18 -42.82 25.87 -45.57
C PHE A 18 -42.68 26.17 -44.08
N GLU A 19 -43.77 26.62 -43.49
CA GLU A 19 -43.93 26.88 -42.06
C GLU A 19 -45.14 26.11 -41.55
N ILE A 20 -44.96 25.40 -40.43
CA ILE A 20 -46.00 24.69 -39.69
C ILE A 20 -46.03 25.30 -38.30
N ASP A 21 -47.14 25.94 -37.96
CA ASP A 21 -47.45 26.37 -36.62
C ASP A 21 -48.15 25.23 -35.87
N PHE A 22 -47.44 24.61 -34.91
CA PHE A 22 -48.00 23.54 -34.10
C PHE A 22 -48.86 24.07 -32.95
N ALA A 23 -48.64 25.31 -32.50
CA ALA A 23 -49.42 25.92 -31.42
C ALA A 23 -50.88 26.15 -31.85
N ALA A 24 -51.14 26.30 -33.15
CA ALA A 24 -52.49 26.37 -33.71
C ALA A 24 -53.36 25.12 -33.44
N PHE A 25 -52.75 23.99 -33.06
CA PHE A 25 -53.46 22.74 -32.74
C PHE A 25 -53.61 22.48 -31.23
N ASP A 26 -53.06 23.34 -30.36
CA ASP A 26 -53.08 23.13 -28.90
C ASP A 26 -54.51 23.09 -28.34
N ALA A 27 -55.44 23.87 -28.89
CA ALA A 27 -56.85 23.88 -28.46
C ALA A 27 -57.57 22.55 -28.70
N ASP A 28 -57.18 21.82 -29.74
CA ASP A 28 -57.75 20.51 -30.07
C ASP A 28 -56.96 19.35 -29.45
N GLY A 29 -55.67 19.52 -29.15
CA GLY A 29 -54.81 18.48 -28.56
C GLY A 29 -54.64 17.19 -29.39
N LEU A 30 -55.29 17.08 -30.56
CA LEU A 30 -55.18 15.95 -31.50
C LEU A 30 -55.24 16.48 -32.93
N TYR A 31 -54.21 16.19 -33.74
CA TYR A 31 -54.18 16.58 -35.15
C TYR A 31 -53.68 15.46 -36.06
N LEU A 32 -54.11 15.47 -37.32
CA LEU A 32 -53.80 14.45 -38.31
C LEU A 32 -52.87 14.96 -39.42
N ILE A 33 -51.75 14.29 -39.65
CA ILE A 33 -50.90 14.50 -40.83
C ILE A 33 -51.38 13.56 -41.96
N ALA A 34 -52.11 14.12 -42.93
CA ALA A 34 -52.79 13.37 -43.98
C ALA A 34 -52.18 13.60 -45.37
N GLY A 35 -52.21 12.59 -46.24
CA GLY A 35 -51.67 12.67 -47.60
C GLY A 35 -51.42 11.27 -48.19
N PRO A 36 -51.30 11.12 -49.52
CA PRO A 36 -51.06 9.83 -50.14
C PRO A 36 -49.72 9.22 -49.69
N THR A 37 -49.61 7.89 -49.76
CA THR A 37 -48.35 7.18 -49.44
C THR A 37 -47.23 7.69 -50.36
N GLY A 38 -46.06 7.96 -49.79
CA GLY A 38 -44.93 8.54 -50.53
C GLY A 38 -44.95 10.06 -50.71
N ALA A 39 -46.00 10.78 -50.28
CA ALA A 39 -46.09 12.24 -50.40
C ALA A 39 -45.16 13.04 -49.47
N GLY A 40 -44.38 12.39 -48.60
CA GLY A 40 -43.45 13.09 -47.70
C GLY A 40 -43.97 13.38 -46.28
N LYS A 41 -45.09 12.77 -45.84
CA LYS A 41 -45.64 12.93 -44.47
C LYS A 41 -44.60 12.73 -43.37
N SER A 42 -43.87 11.61 -43.38
CA SER A 42 -42.84 11.34 -42.38
C SER A 42 -41.58 12.22 -42.55
N THR A 43 -41.49 13.05 -43.61
CA THR A 43 -40.40 14.02 -43.78
C THR A 43 -40.56 15.20 -42.82
N ILE A 44 -41.80 15.50 -42.40
CA ILE A 44 -42.06 16.47 -41.33
C ILE A 44 -41.43 15.99 -40.02
N LEU A 45 -41.60 14.71 -39.68
CA LEU A 45 -40.99 14.08 -38.51
C LEU A 45 -39.46 14.00 -38.60
N ASP A 46 -38.94 13.69 -39.79
CA ASP A 46 -37.50 13.74 -40.04
C ASP A 46 -36.93 15.14 -39.87
N ALA A 47 -37.64 16.18 -40.28
CA ALA A 47 -37.21 17.56 -40.11
C ALA A 47 -37.15 17.95 -38.63
N ILE A 48 -38.14 17.56 -37.82
CA ILE A 48 -38.13 17.76 -36.35
C ILE A 48 -36.92 17.03 -35.73
N THR A 49 -36.73 15.75 -36.06
CA THR A 49 -35.62 14.95 -35.51
C THR A 49 -34.27 15.50 -35.95
N TYR A 50 -34.17 15.93 -37.22
CA TYR A 50 -32.98 16.55 -37.76
C TYR A 50 -32.66 17.86 -37.06
N ALA A 51 -33.65 18.74 -36.84
CA ALA A 51 -33.46 19.99 -36.13
C ALA A 51 -32.92 19.76 -34.70
N LEU A 52 -33.48 18.81 -33.96
CA LEU A 52 -33.02 18.51 -32.60
C LEU A 52 -31.63 17.84 -32.57
N TYR A 53 -31.45 16.75 -33.32
CA TYR A 53 -30.30 15.85 -33.14
C TYR A 53 -29.30 15.83 -34.31
N GLY A 54 -29.54 16.60 -35.37
CA GLY A 54 -28.67 16.65 -36.56
C GLY A 54 -28.74 15.41 -37.45
N GLY A 55 -29.70 14.51 -37.22
CA GLY A 55 -29.93 13.34 -38.06
C GLY A 55 -31.37 12.85 -37.98
N ALA A 56 -31.82 12.13 -39.01
CA ALA A 56 -33.19 11.65 -39.14
C ALA A 56 -33.24 10.14 -39.39
N PRO A 57 -34.31 9.43 -38.95
CA PRO A 57 -34.46 7.97 -39.08
C PRO A 57 -34.26 7.44 -40.50
N ARG A 58 -34.90 8.06 -41.50
CA ARG A 58 -34.91 7.56 -42.88
C ARG A 58 -33.61 7.84 -43.65
N TYR A 59 -32.70 8.63 -43.08
CA TYR A 59 -31.47 9.10 -43.72
C TYR A 59 -30.19 8.63 -42.99
N ALA A 60 -30.29 7.62 -42.14
CA ALA A 60 -29.20 7.14 -41.27
C ALA A 60 -28.01 6.47 -42.00
N LYS A 61 -28.08 6.24 -43.32
CA LYS A 61 -27.01 5.61 -44.13
C LYS A 61 -26.47 6.56 -45.21
N GLY A 62 -25.56 7.45 -44.83
CA GLY A 62 -24.80 8.32 -45.75
C GLY A 62 -25.52 9.63 -46.08
N ALA A 63 -24.87 10.76 -45.75
CA ALA A 63 -25.41 12.13 -45.71
C ALA A 63 -25.80 12.78 -47.07
N ALA A 64 -26.14 12.00 -48.09
CA ALA A 64 -26.32 12.51 -49.46
C ALA A 64 -27.76 12.92 -49.84
N HIS A 65 -28.78 12.71 -48.99
CA HIS A 65 -30.19 12.90 -49.39
C HIS A 65 -31.06 13.76 -48.44
N LEU A 66 -30.45 14.58 -47.57
CA LEU A 66 -31.23 15.53 -46.75
C LEU A 66 -31.70 16.75 -47.56
N ARG A 67 -30.88 17.18 -48.53
CA ARG A 67 -31.24 18.23 -49.49
C ARG A 67 -32.24 17.70 -50.52
N SER A 68 -33.21 18.52 -50.88
CA SER A 68 -34.13 18.22 -51.97
C SER A 68 -33.41 18.13 -53.31
N ASP A 69 -33.62 17.04 -54.05
CA ASP A 69 -33.11 16.88 -55.42
C ASP A 69 -33.71 17.92 -56.40
N LEU A 70 -34.78 18.60 -55.98
CA LEU A 70 -35.46 19.64 -56.74
C LEU A 70 -34.95 21.06 -56.44
N ALA A 71 -34.02 21.21 -55.48
CA ALA A 71 -33.42 22.49 -55.13
C ALA A 71 -32.23 22.81 -56.06
N GLY A 72 -32.26 23.97 -56.71
CA GLY A 72 -31.18 24.44 -57.58
C GLY A 72 -29.90 24.79 -56.79
N PRO A 73 -28.73 24.92 -57.41
CA PRO A 73 -27.45 25.08 -56.69
C PRO A 73 -27.39 26.28 -55.74
N ALA A 74 -28.16 27.33 -55.99
CA ALA A 74 -28.20 28.55 -55.17
C ALA A 74 -29.26 28.52 -54.06
N ASP A 75 -30.17 27.54 -54.07
CA ASP A 75 -31.25 27.45 -53.10
C ASP A 75 -30.70 26.98 -51.75
N LEU A 76 -31.09 27.63 -50.65
CA LEU A 76 -30.63 27.27 -49.31
C LEU A 76 -31.41 26.05 -48.79
N THR A 77 -30.71 25.11 -48.13
CA THR A 77 -31.34 24.01 -47.38
C THR A 77 -31.17 24.25 -45.89
N TRP A 78 -32.27 24.30 -45.15
CA TRP A 78 -32.22 24.41 -43.70
C TRP A 78 -33.55 23.96 -43.06
N VAL A 79 -33.48 23.66 -41.78
CA VAL A 79 -34.62 23.38 -40.91
C VAL A 79 -34.46 24.19 -39.63
N GLU A 80 -35.53 24.86 -39.21
CA GLU A 80 -35.63 25.61 -37.96
C GLU A 80 -36.81 25.10 -37.15
N LEU A 81 -36.59 24.84 -35.87
CA LEU A 81 -37.60 24.31 -34.96
C LEU A 81 -37.64 25.12 -33.66
N ASP A 82 -38.84 25.55 -33.27
CA ASP A 82 -39.12 26.12 -31.96
C ASP A 82 -39.80 25.06 -31.08
N VAL A 83 -39.23 24.82 -29.90
CA VAL A 83 -39.67 23.81 -28.94
C VAL A 83 -39.68 24.38 -27.53
N ALA A 84 -40.76 24.17 -26.78
CA ALA A 84 -40.83 24.45 -25.36
C ALA A 84 -40.39 23.20 -24.54
N VAL A 85 -39.54 23.38 -23.54
CA VAL A 85 -39.05 22.33 -22.63
C VAL A 85 -39.16 22.84 -21.19
N GLY A 86 -40.22 22.44 -20.48
CA GLY A 86 -40.66 23.18 -19.30
C GLY A 86 -41.02 24.61 -19.70
N ASP A 87 -40.56 25.60 -18.94
CA ASP A 87 -40.79 27.03 -19.20
C ASP A 87 -39.80 27.63 -20.22
N ARG A 88 -38.84 26.84 -20.71
CA ARG A 88 -37.81 27.30 -21.65
C ARG A 88 -38.29 27.11 -23.08
N VAL A 89 -38.21 28.14 -23.92
CA VAL A 89 -38.44 28.00 -25.36
C VAL A 89 -37.11 28.04 -26.10
N LEU A 90 -36.79 26.97 -26.81
CA LEU A 90 -35.56 26.82 -27.58
C LEU A 90 -35.87 26.92 -29.07
N ARG A 91 -35.02 27.61 -29.83
CA ARG A 91 -35.01 27.62 -31.29
C ARG A 91 -33.74 26.94 -31.77
N VAL A 92 -33.89 25.94 -32.63
CA VAL A 92 -32.75 25.25 -33.26
C VAL A 92 -32.84 25.40 -34.75
N ARG A 93 -31.82 26.02 -35.37
CA ARG A 93 -31.67 26.04 -36.82
C ARG A 93 -30.48 25.18 -37.23
N ARG A 94 -30.70 24.29 -38.19
CA ARG A 94 -29.66 23.45 -38.79
C ARG A 94 -29.67 23.52 -40.31
N THR A 95 -28.47 23.52 -40.87
CA THR A 95 -28.21 23.45 -42.32
C THR A 95 -27.36 22.20 -42.56
N PRO A 96 -27.77 21.26 -43.44
CA PRO A 96 -26.95 20.10 -43.79
C PRO A 96 -25.76 20.50 -44.63
N GLU A 97 -24.84 19.56 -44.83
CA GLU A 97 -23.73 19.73 -45.75
C GLU A 97 -24.22 19.58 -47.21
N TYR A 98 -23.89 20.55 -48.08
CA TYR A 98 -24.23 20.49 -49.51
C TYR A 98 -23.28 21.33 -50.38
N GLU A 99 -23.31 21.12 -51.69
CA GLU A 99 -22.53 21.91 -52.65
C GLU A 99 -23.28 23.16 -53.10
N ARG A 100 -22.63 24.32 -53.01
CA ARG A 100 -23.16 25.62 -53.46
C ARG A 100 -22.20 26.32 -54.42
N PRO A 101 -22.65 27.25 -55.27
CA PRO A 101 -21.79 28.11 -56.06
C PRO A 101 -20.79 28.89 -55.19
N LYS A 102 -19.54 28.98 -55.66
CA LYS A 102 -18.52 29.81 -55.01
C LYS A 102 -18.95 31.29 -55.01
N LEU A 103 -18.75 31.98 -53.89
CA LEU A 103 -18.96 33.44 -53.79
C LEU A 103 -18.04 34.24 -54.72
N ARG A 104 -16.89 33.67 -55.12
CA ARG A 104 -15.93 34.25 -56.07
C ARG A 104 -15.34 33.14 -56.96
N GLY A 105 -15.38 33.32 -58.27
CA GLY A 105 -14.89 32.37 -59.27
C GLY A 105 -15.97 31.43 -59.85
N THR A 106 -15.57 30.50 -60.73
CA THR A 106 -16.45 29.47 -61.31
C THR A 106 -16.33 28.14 -60.56
N GLY A 107 -17.43 27.39 -60.47
CA GLY A 107 -17.49 26.07 -59.82
C GLY A 107 -18.23 26.05 -58.47
N LEU A 108 -18.41 24.84 -57.94
CA LEU A 108 -19.09 24.57 -56.67
C LEU A 108 -18.08 24.52 -55.50
N THR A 109 -18.58 24.79 -54.30
CA THR A 109 -17.85 24.66 -53.04
C THR A 109 -18.75 24.01 -52.00
N LYS A 110 -18.14 23.27 -51.08
CA LYS A 110 -18.84 22.52 -50.05
C LYS A 110 -19.21 23.46 -48.90
N GLU A 111 -20.50 23.69 -48.69
CA GLU A 111 -21.00 24.32 -47.48
C GLU A 111 -21.06 23.27 -46.37
N ARG A 112 -20.37 23.54 -45.26
CA ARG A 112 -20.34 22.63 -44.10
C ARG A 112 -21.68 22.70 -43.37
N ALA A 113 -22.05 21.61 -42.73
CA ALA A 113 -23.20 21.62 -41.84
C ALA A 113 -23.01 22.63 -40.70
N THR A 114 -24.07 23.37 -40.38
CA THR A 114 -24.10 24.34 -39.28
C THR A 114 -25.29 24.08 -38.38
N ALA A 115 -25.14 24.35 -37.09
CA ALA A 115 -26.24 24.36 -36.13
C ALA A 115 -26.14 25.62 -35.27
N THR A 116 -27.27 26.24 -34.97
CA THR A 116 -27.34 27.32 -34.00
C THR A 116 -28.56 27.09 -33.11
N LEU A 117 -28.32 27.15 -31.81
CA LEU A 117 -29.32 26.97 -30.76
C LEU A 117 -29.48 28.31 -30.05
N TRP A 118 -30.72 28.76 -29.93
CA TRP A 118 -31.11 29.91 -29.15
C TRP A 118 -32.12 29.50 -28.08
N GLU A 119 -32.17 30.29 -27.03
CA GLU A 119 -33.20 30.27 -26.01
C GLU A 119 -33.93 31.61 -26.02
N ARG A 120 -35.25 31.56 -25.87
CA ARG A 120 -36.10 32.74 -25.81
C ARG A 120 -35.83 33.48 -24.50
N ASP A 121 -35.54 34.77 -24.63
CA ASP A 121 -35.29 35.68 -23.51
C ASP A 121 -36.16 36.93 -23.73
N GLY A 122 -37.38 36.90 -23.16
CA GLY A 122 -38.44 37.86 -23.45
C GLY A 122 -38.90 37.80 -24.92
N ASP A 123 -38.85 38.94 -25.61
CA ASP A 123 -39.13 39.06 -27.06
C ASP A 123 -37.90 38.76 -27.94
N GLY A 124 -36.74 38.52 -27.31
CA GLY A 124 -35.46 38.27 -27.98
C GLY A 124 -35.04 36.79 -27.96
N TRP A 125 -33.94 36.52 -28.65
CA TRP A 125 -33.29 35.21 -28.70
C TRP A 125 -31.85 35.32 -28.20
N ARG A 126 -31.53 34.58 -27.14
CA ARG A 126 -30.18 34.46 -26.59
C ARG A 126 -29.50 33.22 -27.18
N THR A 127 -28.35 33.40 -27.83
CA THR A 127 -27.59 32.29 -28.41
C THR A 127 -26.99 31.41 -27.32
N LEU A 128 -27.30 30.11 -27.33
CA LEU A 128 -26.71 29.11 -26.44
C LEU A 128 -25.53 28.37 -27.08
N ALA A 129 -25.62 28.05 -28.37
CA ALA A 129 -24.56 27.36 -29.09
C ALA A 129 -24.56 27.72 -30.58
N THR A 130 -23.36 27.80 -31.18
CA THR A 130 -23.16 28.10 -32.61
C THR A 130 -22.41 27.00 -33.37
N SER A 131 -22.01 25.93 -32.69
CA SER A 131 -21.36 24.76 -33.30
C SER A 131 -22.31 23.55 -33.31
N VAL A 132 -22.09 22.61 -34.23
CA VAL A 132 -22.92 21.41 -34.37
C VAL A 132 -22.86 20.53 -33.10
N ASP A 133 -21.68 20.37 -32.51
CA ASP A 133 -21.46 19.50 -31.36
C ASP A 133 -22.02 20.13 -30.07
N ASP A 134 -21.79 21.43 -29.86
CA ASP A 134 -22.30 22.14 -28.68
C ASP A 134 -23.83 22.23 -28.72
N ALA A 135 -24.41 22.54 -29.89
CA ALA A 135 -25.86 22.58 -30.04
C ALA A 135 -26.49 21.19 -29.81
N SER A 136 -25.86 20.11 -30.28
CA SER A 136 -26.36 18.75 -30.06
C SER A 136 -26.23 18.33 -28.59
N THR A 137 -25.13 18.69 -27.92
CA THR A 137 -24.91 18.42 -26.50
C THR A 137 -25.91 19.17 -25.62
N GLU A 138 -26.12 20.45 -25.88
CA GLU A 138 -27.05 21.29 -25.12
C GLU A 138 -28.51 20.91 -25.36
N VAL A 139 -28.87 20.47 -26.57
CA VAL A 139 -30.20 19.89 -26.86
C VAL A 139 -30.42 18.60 -26.07
N VAL A 140 -29.44 17.67 -26.04
CA VAL A 140 -29.53 16.44 -25.23
C VAL A 140 -29.62 16.77 -23.74
N ARG A 141 -28.84 17.74 -23.26
CA ARG A 141 -28.87 18.21 -21.87
C ARG A 141 -30.22 18.82 -21.50
N SER A 142 -30.80 19.63 -22.38
CA SER A 142 -32.06 20.33 -22.12
C SER A 142 -33.27 19.39 -22.22
N LEU A 143 -33.28 18.46 -23.17
CA LEU A 143 -34.37 17.49 -23.35
C LEU A 143 -34.26 16.25 -22.45
N GLY A 144 -33.06 15.94 -21.94
CA GLY A 144 -32.81 14.73 -21.16
C GLY A 144 -32.84 13.42 -21.96
N LEU A 145 -33.03 13.48 -23.28
CA LEU A 145 -33.19 12.33 -24.17
C LEU A 145 -32.22 12.42 -25.36
N ARG A 146 -31.53 11.32 -25.68
CA ARG A 146 -30.74 11.17 -26.91
C ARG A 146 -31.66 10.89 -28.10
N LYS A 147 -31.14 11.06 -29.33
CA LYS A 147 -31.88 10.83 -30.58
C LYS A 147 -32.66 9.52 -30.60
N ASP A 148 -32.01 8.40 -30.30
CA ASP A 148 -32.66 7.08 -30.36
C ASP A 148 -33.71 6.89 -29.27
N GLU A 149 -33.62 7.62 -28.15
CA GLU A 149 -34.59 7.61 -27.05
C GLU A 149 -35.78 8.51 -27.41
N PHE A 150 -35.53 9.68 -27.99
CA PHE A 150 -36.57 10.56 -28.54
C PHE A 150 -37.45 9.83 -29.58
N LEU A 151 -36.80 9.07 -30.48
CA LEU A 151 -37.46 8.22 -31.48
C LEU A 151 -38.17 6.99 -30.89
N LYS A 152 -38.00 6.73 -29.60
CA LYS A 152 -38.64 5.62 -28.88
C LYS A 152 -39.54 6.09 -27.75
N VAL A 153 -39.66 7.38 -27.46
CA VAL A 153 -40.47 7.87 -26.33
C VAL A 153 -41.45 8.95 -26.78
N ILE A 154 -41.03 9.84 -27.70
CA ILE A 154 -41.82 11.01 -28.14
C ILE A 154 -42.33 10.81 -29.56
N LEU A 155 -41.54 10.16 -30.41
CA LEU A 155 -41.88 9.92 -31.80
C LEU A 155 -42.05 8.42 -32.01
N LEU A 156 -43.29 7.90 -31.99
CA LEU A 156 -43.56 6.50 -32.32
C LEU A 156 -43.40 6.32 -33.84
N ALA A 157 -42.15 6.39 -34.32
CA ALA A 157 -41.82 6.08 -35.70
C ALA A 157 -42.08 4.61 -35.99
N GLN A 158 -42.49 4.36 -37.23
CA GLN A 158 -42.79 3.06 -37.83
C GLN A 158 -41.92 1.92 -37.25
N GLY A 159 -42.50 1.06 -36.40
CA GLY A 159 -41.90 -0.19 -35.89
C GLY A 159 -41.03 -0.12 -34.62
N GLY A 160 -40.75 1.06 -34.05
CA GLY A 160 -39.77 1.21 -32.95
C GLY A 160 -40.12 0.51 -31.63
N PHE A 161 -41.39 0.49 -31.20
CA PHE A 161 -41.81 -0.24 -29.99
C PHE A 161 -42.15 -1.70 -30.23
N ALA A 162 -42.53 -2.06 -31.46
CA ALA A 162 -42.59 -3.47 -31.85
C ALA A 162 -41.20 -4.12 -31.74
N GLU A 163 -40.15 -3.38 -32.07
CA GLU A 163 -38.76 -3.77 -31.84
C GLU A 163 -38.43 -3.91 -30.34
N PHE A 164 -38.92 -3.00 -29.47
CA PHE A 164 -38.76 -3.13 -28.02
C PHE A 164 -39.47 -4.38 -27.43
N LEU A 165 -40.67 -4.70 -27.91
CA LEU A 165 -41.39 -5.93 -27.55
C LEU A 165 -40.67 -7.19 -28.07
N ALA A 166 -40.01 -7.10 -29.23
CA ALA A 166 -39.29 -8.21 -29.86
C ALA A 166 -37.82 -8.34 -29.42
N ALA A 167 -37.27 -7.31 -28.75
CA ALA A 167 -35.89 -7.20 -28.32
C ALA A 167 -35.50 -8.37 -27.40
N SER A 168 -34.25 -8.80 -27.52
CA SER A 168 -33.63 -9.72 -26.57
C SER A 168 -33.52 -9.08 -25.18
N SER A 169 -33.35 -9.91 -24.14
CA SER A 169 -33.16 -9.42 -22.77
C SER A 169 -31.95 -8.48 -22.66
N ASP A 170 -30.88 -8.72 -23.42
CA ASP A 170 -29.66 -7.91 -23.38
C ASP A 170 -29.87 -6.53 -24.04
N GLU A 171 -30.56 -6.49 -25.20
CA GLU A 171 -30.94 -5.23 -25.85
C GLU A 171 -31.92 -4.42 -24.99
N ARG A 172 -32.85 -5.10 -24.31
CA ARG A 172 -33.79 -4.47 -23.38
C ARG A 172 -33.07 -3.95 -22.13
N LYS A 173 -32.13 -4.71 -21.58
CA LYS A 173 -31.26 -4.30 -20.46
C LYS A 173 -30.52 -3.00 -20.79
N ALA A 174 -29.88 -2.94 -21.95
CA ALA A 174 -29.13 -1.75 -22.37
C ALA A 174 -30.02 -0.52 -22.62
N LEU A 175 -31.29 -0.70 -22.98
CA LEU A 175 -32.24 0.42 -23.06
C LEU A 175 -32.66 0.89 -21.67
N LEU A 176 -33.06 -0.02 -20.78
CA LEU A 176 -33.56 0.31 -19.44
C LEU A 176 -32.45 0.86 -18.53
N GLU A 177 -31.20 0.36 -18.63
CA GLU A 177 -30.04 0.89 -17.90
C GLU A 177 -29.86 2.39 -18.15
N ARG A 178 -29.99 2.80 -19.42
CA ARG A 178 -29.83 4.20 -19.83
C ARG A 178 -31.00 5.07 -19.41
N LEU A 179 -32.22 4.54 -19.49
CA LEU A 179 -33.44 5.26 -19.15
C LEU A 179 -33.55 5.54 -17.64
N PHE A 180 -33.19 4.55 -16.81
CA PHE A 180 -33.32 4.63 -15.35
C PHE A 180 -32.00 4.95 -14.63
N GLY A 181 -30.89 5.08 -15.36
CA GLY A 181 -29.61 5.46 -14.78
C GLY A 181 -29.02 4.44 -13.80
N THR A 182 -29.19 3.12 -14.03
CA THR A 182 -28.73 2.07 -13.10
C THR A 182 -27.21 1.81 -13.13
N GLY A 183 -26.44 2.67 -13.80
CA GLY A 183 -24.98 2.53 -13.92
C GLY A 183 -24.24 2.53 -12.57
N SER A 184 -24.83 3.08 -11.52
CA SER A 184 -24.29 3.01 -10.14
C SER A 184 -24.27 1.57 -9.60
N MET A 185 -25.29 0.76 -9.92
CA MET A 185 -25.37 -0.65 -9.51
C MET A 185 -24.37 -1.50 -10.28
N ARG A 186 -24.19 -1.21 -11.57
CA ARG A 186 -23.13 -1.83 -12.39
C ARG A 186 -21.74 -1.53 -11.81
N ARG A 187 -21.48 -0.27 -11.44
CA ARG A 187 -20.20 0.12 -10.82
C ARG A 187 -19.97 -0.59 -9.49
N LEU A 188 -21.00 -0.72 -8.64
CA LEU A 188 -20.91 -1.47 -7.37
C LEU A 188 -20.51 -2.93 -7.61
N ARG A 189 -21.13 -3.60 -8.58
CA ARG A 189 -20.76 -4.97 -8.98
C ARG A 189 -19.31 -5.03 -9.46
N GLU A 190 -18.91 -4.13 -10.36
CA GLU A 190 -17.54 -4.10 -10.91
C GLU A 190 -16.48 -3.93 -9.81
N LEU A 191 -16.72 -3.05 -8.84
CA LEU A 191 -15.86 -2.86 -7.68
C LEU A 191 -15.75 -4.13 -6.83
N LEU A 192 -16.88 -4.73 -6.44
CA LEU A 192 -16.87 -5.94 -5.60
C LEU A 192 -16.25 -7.15 -6.30
N VAL A 193 -16.42 -7.28 -7.63
CA VAL A 193 -15.75 -8.32 -8.43
C VAL A 193 -14.25 -8.07 -8.51
N ALA A 194 -13.82 -6.81 -8.61
CA ALA A 194 -12.40 -6.45 -8.58
C ALA A 194 -11.79 -6.75 -7.20
N ASP A 195 -12.45 -6.38 -6.11
CA ASP A 195 -12.01 -6.64 -4.74
C ASP A 195 -11.91 -8.16 -4.48
N ALA A 196 -12.92 -8.93 -4.89
CA ALA A 196 -12.90 -10.38 -4.76
C ALA A 196 -11.75 -11.03 -5.56
N LYS A 197 -11.41 -10.49 -6.73
CA LYS A 197 -10.23 -10.94 -7.51
C LYS A 197 -8.93 -10.60 -6.79
N ALA A 198 -8.80 -9.38 -6.26
CA ALA A 198 -7.61 -8.94 -5.53
C ALA A 198 -7.36 -9.81 -4.30
N ILE A 199 -8.39 -10.03 -3.47
CA ILE A 199 -8.32 -10.88 -2.28
C ILE A 199 -7.99 -12.33 -2.65
N THR A 200 -8.52 -12.84 -3.77
CA THR A 200 -8.16 -14.19 -4.24
C THR A 200 -6.68 -14.26 -4.63
N ALA A 201 -6.17 -13.26 -5.35
CA ALA A 201 -4.77 -13.21 -5.74
C ALA A 201 -3.82 -13.08 -4.54
N GLU A 202 -4.20 -12.30 -3.52
CA GLU A 202 -3.47 -12.16 -2.26
C GLU A 202 -3.42 -13.50 -1.49
N ARG A 203 -4.56 -14.18 -1.37
CA ARG A 203 -4.62 -15.52 -0.78
C ARG A 203 -3.73 -16.52 -1.53
N GLU A 204 -3.80 -16.55 -2.86
CA GLU A 204 -2.95 -17.43 -3.67
C GLU A 204 -1.45 -17.08 -3.53
N ALA A 205 -1.11 -15.80 -3.33
CA ALA A 205 0.26 -15.38 -3.07
C ALA A 205 0.75 -15.88 -1.70
N LEU A 206 -0.07 -15.77 -0.66
CA LEU A 206 0.23 -16.31 0.67
C LEU A 206 0.32 -17.85 0.67
N GLU A 207 -0.56 -18.54 -0.08
CA GLU A 207 -0.48 -20.01 -0.25
C GLU A 207 0.83 -20.41 -0.95
N ARG A 208 1.22 -19.72 -2.03
CA ARG A 208 2.50 -19.95 -2.70
C ARG A 208 3.68 -19.66 -1.79
N GLU A 209 3.66 -18.56 -1.04
CA GLU A 209 4.75 -18.24 -0.10
C GLU A 209 4.87 -19.33 0.97
N ARG A 210 3.77 -19.75 1.59
CA ARG A 210 3.75 -20.85 2.55
C ARG A 210 4.38 -22.11 1.96
N ASP A 211 3.96 -22.50 0.76
CA ASP A 211 4.40 -23.74 0.11
C ASP A 211 5.90 -23.68 -0.28
N ASP A 212 6.35 -22.56 -0.83
CA ASP A 212 7.76 -22.33 -1.19
C ASP A 212 8.68 -22.33 0.04
N ARG A 213 8.23 -21.71 1.14
CA ARG A 213 8.96 -21.69 2.42
C ARG A 213 9.02 -23.08 3.04
N ALA A 214 7.89 -23.80 3.08
CA ALA A 214 7.85 -25.17 3.56
C ALA A 214 8.73 -26.11 2.73
N ALA A 215 8.79 -25.92 1.41
CA ALA A 215 9.70 -26.66 0.53
C ALA A 215 11.18 -26.42 0.88
N ARG A 216 11.59 -25.17 1.14
CA ARG A 216 12.97 -24.86 1.56
C ARG A 216 13.32 -25.47 2.91
N VAL A 217 12.41 -25.44 3.88
CA VAL A 217 12.61 -26.12 5.17
C VAL A 217 12.76 -27.62 4.97
N ARG A 218 11.96 -28.23 4.08
CA ARG A 218 12.09 -29.65 3.74
C ARG A 218 13.43 -29.95 3.07
N ASP A 219 13.89 -29.11 2.15
CA ASP A 219 15.19 -29.28 1.48
C ASP A 219 16.34 -29.14 2.48
N ALA A 220 16.23 -28.20 3.42
CA ALA A 220 17.17 -28.04 4.52
C ALA A 220 17.23 -29.31 5.38
N ALA A 221 16.07 -29.83 5.81
CA ALA A 221 16.00 -31.10 6.53
C ALA A 221 16.59 -32.26 5.72
N ALA A 222 16.28 -32.36 4.42
CA ALA A 222 16.80 -33.38 3.53
C ALA A 222 18.33 -33.32 3.38
N SER A 223 18.91 -32.11 3.32
CA SER A 223 20.35 -31.91 3.17
C SER A 223 21.18 -32.38 4.37
N LEU A 224 20.56 -32.45 5.55
CA LEU A 224 21.22 -32.86 6.79
C LEU A 224 21.14 -34.37 7.03
N ARG A 225 20.32 -35.09 6.26
CA ARG A 225 20.09 -36.52 6.45
C ARG A 225 21.29 -37.36 6.03
N THR A 226 21.46 -38.47 6.74
CA THR A 226 22.46 -39.50 6.42
C THR A 226 21.86 -40.78 5.85
N ASP A 227 20.57 -41.06 6.11
CA ASP A 227 19.84 -42.21 5.56
C ASP A 227 18.71 -41.73 4.64
N GLU A 228 18.60 -42.32 3.45
CA GLU A 228 17.61 -41.97 2.42
C GLU A 228 16.20 -42.57 2.70
N GLU A 229 16.07 -43.56 3.60
CA GLU A 229 14.82 -44.33 3.79
C GLU A 229 13.77 -43.68 4.72
N GLU A 230 14.15 -42.72 5.57
CA GLU A 230 13.21 -42.02 6.47
C GLU A 230 12.26 -41.10 5.67
N ALA A 231 10.95 -41.16 5.87
CA ALA A 231 10.03 -40.30 5.11
C ALA A 231 9.94 -38.92 5.77
N LEU A 232 10.31 -37.84 5.07
CA LEU A 232 10.04 -36.48 5.55
C LEU A 232 8.54 -36.16 5.37
N PRO A 233 7.93 -35.39 6.29
CA PRO A 233 6.56 -34.93 6.15
C PRO A 233 6.33 -34.24 4.80
N ASP A 234 5.29 -34.66 4.10
CA ASP A 234 4.77 -33.96 2.92
C ASP A 234 3.65 -33.03 3.36
N GLY A 235 3.65 -31.80 2.85
CA GLY A 235 2.73 -30.74 3.27
C GLY A 235 3.38 -29.47 3.81
N ALA A 236 2.54 -28.46 4.05
CA ALA A 236 2.94 -27.12 4.49
C ALA A 236 2.06 -26.62 5.65
N ASP A 237 1.41 -27.55 6.37
CA ASP A 237 0.66 -27.24 7.58
C ASP A 237 1.58 -27.19 8.82
N GLU A 238 1.04 -26.70 9.94
CA GLU A 238 1.82 -26.55 11.17
C GLU A 238 2.39 -27.88 11.67
N ALA A 239 1.68 -28.99 11.47
CA ALA A 239 2.15 -30.30 11.90
C ALA A 239 3.35 -30.79 11.07
N ALA A 240 3.31 -30.60 9.75
CA ALA A 240 4.42 -30.91 8.86
C ALA A 240 5.64 -30.02 9.15
N LEU A 241 5.43 -28.71 9.37
CA LEU A 241 6.49 -27.76 9.71
C LEU A 241 7.17 -28.09 11.05
N ALA A 242 6.39 -28.41 12.09
CA ALA A 242 6.93 -28.82 13.39
C ALA A 242 7.72 -30.13 13.32
N ALA A 243 7.27 -31.08 12.50
CA ALA A 243 8.00 -32.33 12.30
C ALA A 243 9.31 -32.12 11.52
N LEU A 244 9.36 -31.19 10.57
CA LEU A 244 10.60 -30.80 9.88
C LEU A 244 11.59 -30.08 10.81
N GLU A 245 11.11 -29.17 11.65
CA GLU A 245 11.90 -28.48 12.68
C GLU A 245 12.56 -29.50 13.64
N ALA A 246 11.79 -30.45 14.15
CA ALA A 246 12.29 -31.51 15.02
C ALA A 246 13.37 -32.36 14.33
N ALA A 247 13.18 -32.74 13.06
CA ALA A 247 14.16 -33.53 12.31
C ALA A 247 15.50 -32.78 12.11
N ILE A 248 15.45 -31.46 11.93
CA ILE A 248 16.64 -30.61 11.83
C ILE A 248 17.36 -30.53 13.18
N ASP A 249 16.62 -30.27 14.27
CA ASP A 249 17.17 -30.14 15.61
C ASP A 249 17.83 -31.44 16.09
N ASP A 250 17.18 -32.58 15.87
CA ASP A 250 17.74 -33.90 16.18
C ASP A 250 19.08 -34.13 15.47
N ARG A 251 19.18 -33.68 14.21
CA ARG A 251 20.40 -33.86 13.42
C ARG A 251 21.52 -32.91 13.80
N VAL A 252 21.20 -31.69 14.24
CA VAL A 252 22.15 -30.77 14.86
C VAL A 252 22.71 -31.39 16.13
N ALA A 253 21.85 -31.92 17.01
CA ALA A 253 22.28 -32.58 18.24
C ALA A 253 23.22 -33.75 17.98
N GLN A 254 22.85 -34.65 17.05
CA GLN A 254 23.69 -35.80 16.68
C GLN A 254 25.06 -35.37 16.11
N SER A 255 25.10 -34.32 15.29
CA SER A 255 26.35 -33.83 14.71
C SER A 255 27.27 -33.19 15.76
N ALA A 256 26.71 -32.50 16.75
CA ALA A 256 27.45 -31.93 17.88
C ALA A 256 28.04 -33.01 18.81
N GLU A 257 27.30 -34.10 19.05
CA GLU A 257 27.81 -35.26 19.81
C GLU A 257 29.01 -35.91 19.12
N VAL A 258 28.93 -36.14 17.80
CA VAL A 258 30.03 -36.70 17.01
C VAL A 258 31.26 -35.78 17.02
N ALA A 259 31.07 -34.46 16.90
CA ALA A 259 32.15 -33.48 16.99
C ALA A 259 32.84 -33.51 18.36
N THR A 260 32.07 -33.60 19.44
CA THR A 260 32.59 -33.68 20.81
C THR A 260 33.42 -34.94 21.02
N ALA A 261 32.93 -36.10 20.57
CA ALA A 261 33.64 -37.37 20.65
C ALA A 261 34.96 -37.35 19.84
N ALA A 262 34.92 -36.81 18.62
CA ALA A 262 36.10 -36.71 17.77
C ALA A 262 37.17 -35.76 18.36
N GLY A 263 36.76 -34.63 18.95
CA GLY A 263 37.68 -33.72 19.64
C GLY A 263 38.32 -34.32 20.88
N ALA A 264 37.62 -35.21 21.60
CA ALA A 264 38.20 -35.96 22.71
C ALA A 264 39.29 -36.95 22.24
N ALA A 265 39.06 -37.63 21.11
CA ALA A 265 40.03 -38.54 20.51
C ALA A 265 41.30 -37.81 20.04
N GLU A 266 41.17 -36.62 19.41
CA GLU A 266 42.32 -35.79 19.01
C GLU A 266 43.20 -35.38 20.20
N ARG A 267 42.58 -34.94 21.31
CA ARG A 267 43.32 -34.56 22.54
C ARG A 267 44.08 -35.74 23.14
N GLY A 268 43.48 -36.94 23.11
CA GLY A 268 44.13 -38.18 23.54
C GLY A 268 45.37 -38.50 22.70
N ALA A 269 45.25 -38.45 21.37
CA ALA A 269 46.37 -38.71 20.46
C ALA A 269 47.50 -37.68 20.59
N ARG A 270 47.18 -36.40 20.81
CA ARG A 270 48.19 -35.34 21.02
C ARG A 270 49.01 -35.59 22.28
N THR A 271 48.35 -35.92 23.38
CA THR A 271 48.99 -36.20 24.68
C THR A 271 50.00 -37.34 24.56
N ALA A 272 49.61 -38.45 23.93
CA ALA A 272 50.49 -39.61 23.71
C ALA A 272 51.74 -39.26 22.88
N ARG A 273 51.61 -38.40 21.85
CA ARG A 273 52.73 -37.94 21.02
C ARG A 273 53.69 -37.02 21.79
N ASP A 274 53.17 -36.10 22.60
CA ASP A 274 53.97 -35.18 23.41
C ASP A 274 54.80 -35.93 24.46
N GLU A 275 54.22 -36.95 25.11
CA GLU A 275 54.92 -37.82 26.07
C GLU A 275 56.07 -38.61 25.43
N ALA A 276 55.86 -39.17 24.24
CA ALA A 276 56.89 -39.90 23.49
C ALA A 276 58.07 -39.00 23.07
N ARG A 277 57.81 -37.75 22.66
CA ARG A 277 58.84 -36.77 22.29
C ARG A 277 59.72 -36.38 23.47
N ALA A 278 59.12 -36.15 24.63
CA ALA A 278 59.84 -35.83 25.86
C ALA A 278 60.76 -36.98 26.33
N LEU A 279 60.43 -38.24 26.00
CA LEU A 279 61.28 -39.39 26.28
C LEU A 279 62.50 -39.46 25.34
N LEU A 280 62.33 -39.19 24.05
CA LEU A 280 63.44 -39.18 23.08
C LEU A 280 64.49 -38.10 23.37
N GLU A 281 64.06 -36.91 23.81
CA GLU A 281 64.97 -35.83 24.22
C GLU A 281 65.83 -36.20 25.44
N ARG A 282 65.33 -37.07 26.32
CA ARG A 282 66.11 -37.63 27.44
C ARG A 282 67.14 -38.66 26.95
N ILE A 283 66.74 -39.56 26.05
CA ILE A 283 67.63 -40.58 25.46
C ILE A 283 68.81 -39.93 24.71
N ALA A 284 68.56 -38.90 23.89
CA ALA A 284 69.60 -38.22 23.13
C ALA A 284 70.67 -37.54 24.02
N ARG A 285 70.26 -36.97 25.17
CA ARG A 285 71.18 -36.35 26.14
C ARG A 285 72.14 -37.34 26.77
N ARG A 286 71.66 -38.55 27.10
CA ARG A 286 72.49 -39.64 27.63
C ARG A 286 73.54 -40.09 26.62
N ASP A 287 73.12 -40.32 25.38
CA ASP A 287 74.00 -40.88 24.34
C ASP A 287 75.14 -39.90 23.96
N ALA A 288 74.86 -38.59 23.94
CA ALA A 288 75.87 -37.56 23.72
C ALA A 288 76.96 -37.53 24.83
N ALA A 289 76.57 -37.74 26.09
CA ALA A 289 77.50 -37.74 27.21
C ALA A 289 78.40 -39.01 27.23
N LEU A 290 77.88 -40.15 26.76
CA LEU A 290 78.67 -41.37 26.57
C LEU A 290 79.73 -41.22 25.47
N SER A 291 79.40 -40.57 24.35
CA SER A 291 80.34 -40.31 23.25
C SER A 291 81.51 -39.42 23.70
N ALA A 292 81.24 -38.34 24.44
CA ALA A 292 82.27 -37.42 24.92
C ALA A 292 83.30 -38.08 25.86
N LEU A 293 82.90 -39.11 26.61
CA LEU A 293 83.82 -39.88 27.47
C LEU A 293 84.76 -40.77 26.67
N ALA A 294 84.34 -41.26 25.50
CA ALA A 294 85.17 -42.07 24.63
C ALA A 294 86.31 -41.25 24.01
N ASP A 295 86.01 -40.05 23.51
CA ASP A 295 86.99 -39.15 22.87
C ASP A 295 88.08 -38.70 23.86
N LEU A 296 87.71 -38.45 25.12
CA LEU A 296 88.65 -38.05 26.16
C LEU A 296 89.63 -39.17 26.53
N ALA A 297 89.29 -40.45 26.32
CA ALA A 297 90.19 -41.56 26.64
C ALA A 297 91.41 -41.65 25.69
N GLU A 298 91.31 -41.16 24.45
CA GLU A 298 92.39 -41.24 23.45
C GLU A 298 93.57 -40.30 23.73
N ALA A 299 93.36 -39.20 24.48
CA ALA A 299 94.39 -38.18 24.74
C ALA A 299 95.28 -38.46 25.97
N ALA A 300 95.09 -39.58 26.66
CA ALA A 300 95.70 -39.87 27.97
C ALA A 300 97.23 -40.05 27.91
N ALA A 301 97.77 -40.69 26.86
CA ALA A 301 99.20 -41.05 26.80
C ALA A 301 100.13 -39.84 26.66
N ALA A 302 99.71 -38.77 25.99
CA ALA A 302 100.50 -37.54 25.85
C ALA A 302 100.55 -36.72 27.15
N ILE A 303 99.58 -36.93 28.04
CA ILE A 303 99.51 -36.32 29.36
C ILE A 303 100.44 -37.06 30.35
N ASP A 304 100.76 -38.33 30.11
CA ASP A 304 101.71 -39.11 30.90
C ASP A 304 103.17 -38.66 30.74
N ASP A 305 103.61 -38.33 29.52
CA ASP A 305 104.98 -37.86 29.23
C ASP A 305 105.31 -36.51 29.92
N ASP A 306 104.30 -35.64 30.03
CA ASP A 306 104.42 -34.36 30.76
C ASP A 306 104.57 -34.57 32.29
N ARG A 307 104.21 -35.76 32.82
CA ARG A 307 104.37 -36.13 34.24
C ARG A 307 105.82 -36.51 34.57
N GLU A 308 106.57 -37.12 33.66
CA GLU A 308 107.98 -37.52 33.91
C GLU A 308 108.95 -36.33 33.99
N ARG A 309 108.77 -35.30 33.13
CA ARG A 309 109.62 -34.09 33.18
C ARG A 309 109.34 -33.23 34.41
N LEU A 310 108.12 -33.30 34.94
CA LEU A 310 107.76 -32.74 36.23
C LEU A 310 108.42 -33.52 37.38
N ALA A 311 108.56 -34.85 37.27
CA ALA A 311 109.16 -35.72 38.30
C ALA A 311 110.65 -35.43 38.60
N ASP A 312 111.46 -35.06 37.61
CA ASP A 312 112.88 -34.70 37.80
C ASP A 312 113.05 -33.35 38.53
N ALA A 313 112.23 -32.35 38.14
CA ALA A 313 112.11 -31.07 38.83
C ALA A 313 111.57 -31.26 40.25
N ASP A 314 110.64 -32.21 40.40
CA ASP A 314 110.02 -32.62 41.65
C ASP A 314 110.91 -33.51 42.51
N ARG A 315 112.08 -34.01 42.09
CA ARG A 315 113.05 -34.60 43.05
C ARG A 315 113.75 -33.51 43.87
N ALA A 316 114.13 -32.43 43.19
CA ALA A 316 114.74 -31.25 43.80
C ALA A 316 113.71 -30.36 44.51
N ALA A 317 112.51 -30.24 43.95
CA ALA A 317 111.38 -29.61 44.62
C ALA A 317 110.74 -30.53 45.69
N GLY A 318 110.93 -31.84 45.58
CA GLY A 318 110.27 -32.89 46.37
C GLY A 318 110.68 -32.91 47.83
N VAL A 319 111.87 -32.39 48.11
CA VAL A 319 112.29 -32.07 49.48
C VAL A 319 112.19 -30.59 49.78
N ALA A 320 112.19 -29.71 48.77
CA ALA A 320 112.08 -28.26 48.97
C ALA A 320 110.75 -27.87 49.60
N ALA A 321 109.64 -28.44 49.10
CA ALA A 321 108.32 -28.26 49.68
C ALA A 321 108.27 -28.89 51.06
N GLU A 322 108.72 -30.14 51.25
CA GLU A 322 108.65 -30.79 52.57
C GLU A 322 109.42 -30.06 53.66
N LEU A 323 110.54 -29.42 53.33
CA LEU A 323 111.34 -28.64 54.29
C LEU A 323 110.74 -27.26 54.59
N ASP A 324 110.05 -26.63 53.64
CA ASP A 324 109.31 -25.37 53.85
C ASP A 324 107.91 -25.62 54.45
N ARG A 325 107.30 -26.76 54.13
CA ARG A 325 106.02 -27.30 54.62
C ARG A 325 106.16 -27.72 56.07
N TRP A 326 107.24 -28.41 56.42
CA TRP A 326 107.54 -28.74 57.82
C TRP A 326 107.57 -27.48 58.70
N ALA A 327 108.25 -26.42 58.26
CA ALA A 327 108.31 -25.16 59.01
C ALA A 327 106.96 -24.40 59.08
N ARG A 328 106.13 -24.48 58.05
CA ARG A 328 104.81 -23.80 58.00
C ARG A 328 103.71 -24.59 58.72
N ALA A 329 103.79 -25.92 58.71
CA ALA A 329 102.79 -26.81 59.32
C ALA A 329 102.79 -26.70 60.85
N ASP A 330 103.96 -26.47 61.47
CA ASP A 330 104.06 -26.20 62.91
C ASP A 330 103.27 -24.93 63.31
N THR A 331 103.39 -23.84 62.55
CA THR A 331 102.61 -22.61 62.80
C THR A 331 101.13 -22.74 62.39
N GLY A 332 100.83 -23.64 61.44
CA GLY A 332 99.47 -23.87 60.93
C GLY A 332 98.54 -24.55 61.94
N VAL A 333 99.06 -25.51 62.72
CA VAL A 333 98.26 -26.23 63.73
C VAL A 333 97.79 -25.31 64.85
N GLU A 334 98.67 -24.47 65.39
CA GLU A 334 98.33 -23.55 66.49
C GLU A 334 97.20 -22.59 66.13
N ARG A 335 97.20 -22.07 64.90
CA ARG A 335 96.14 -21.18 64.41
C ARG A 335 94.80 -21.90 64.19
N SER A 336 94.84 -23.10 63.61
CA SER A 336 93.63 -23.86 63.26
C SER A 336 92.82 -24.33 64.48
N VAL A 337 93.48 -24.60 65.61
CA VAL A 337 92.80 -24.98 66.86
C VAL A 337 91.99 -23.81 67.43
N VAL A 338 92.55 -22.59 67.42
CA VAL A 338 91.86 -21.38 67.87
C VAL A 338 90.64 -21.07 67.00
N GLU A 339 90.74 -21.28 65.68
CA GLU A 339 89.65 -21.06 64.73
C GLU A 339 88.50 -22.07 64.91
N LEU A 340 88.81 -23.35 65.14
CA LEU A 340 87.80 -24.39 65.40
C LEU A 340 87.06 -24.18 66.73
N ASP A 341 87.77 -23.79 67.79
CA ASP A 341 87.15 -23.53 69.10
C ASP A 341 86.18 -22.33 69.00
N ALA A 342 86.57 -21.28 68.28
CA ALA A 342 85.71 -20.12 68.04
C ALA A 342 84.47 -20.45 67.19
N ALA A 343 84.63 -21.30 66.16
CA ALA A 343 83.51 -21.73 65.33
C ALA A 343 82.56 -22.67 66.09
N THR A 344 83.08 -23.52 66.98
CA THR A 344 82.30 -24.43 67.83
C THR A 344 81.42 -23.67 68.81
N ALA A 345 81.95 -22.61 69.42
CA ALA A 345 81.17 -21.74 70.30
C ALA A 345 80.04 -20.97 69.57
N ALA A 346 80.10 -20.86 68.25
CA ALA A 346 79.13 -20.14 67.41
C ALA A 346 78.07 -21.07 66.78
N LEU A 347 78.12 -22.38 67.02
CA LEU A 347 77.09 -23.31 66.56
C LEU A 347 75.75 -23.06 67.29
N PRO A 348 74.61 -23.27 66.62
CA PRO A 348 73.31 -23.30 67.29
C PRO A 348 73.29 -24.34 68.42
N ALA A 349 72.66 -24.00 69.55
CA ALA A 349 72.67 -24.84 70.76
C ALA A 349 72.01 -26.23 70.58
N ASP A 350 71.18 -26.39 69.55
CA ASP A 350 70.53 -27.62 69.14
C ASP A 350 71.40 -28.50 68.22
N VAL A 351 72.58 -28.03 67.81
CA VAL A 351 73.47 -28.74 66.88
C VAL A 351 74.73 -29.18 67.62
N ALA A 352 74.94 -30.50 67.67
CA ALA A 352 76.17 -31.08 68.21
C ALA A 352 77.37 -30.78 67.27
N ALA A 353 78.52 -30.44 67.86
CA ALA A 353 79.77 -30.16 67.15
C ALA A 353 80.45 -31.44 66.63
N GLU A 354 79.71 -32.20 65.84
CA GLU A 354 80.14 -33.42 65.18
C GLU A 354 79.89 -33.27 63.68
N ARG A 355 80.93 -33.51 62.87
CA ARG A 355 80.90 -33.26 61.43
C ARG A 355 79.68 -33.80 60.67
N PRO A 356 79.28 -35.08 60.80
CA PRO A 356 78.13 -35.59 60.06
C PRO A 356 76.81 -34.92 60.45
N ILE A 357 76.69 -34.42 61.68
CA ILE A 357 75.50 -33.70 62.16
C ILE A 357 75.47 -32.29 61.57
N VAL A 358 76.60 -31.57 61.59
CA VAL A 358 76.69 -30.21 61.05
C VAL A 358 76.51 -30.18 59.52
N GLU A 359 76.98 -31.19 58.78
CA GLU A 359 76.81 -31.29 57.32
C GLU A 359 75.32 -31.43 56.94
N ALA A 360 74.59 -32.35 57.57
CA ALA A 360 73.16 -32.55 57.31
C ALA A 360 72.32 -31.30 57.65
N GLU A 361 72.61 -30.66 58.78
CA GLU A 361 71.96 -29.41 59.19
C GLU A 361 72.28 -28.25 58.23
N HIS A 362 73.49 -28.20 57.68
CA HIS A 362 73.87 -27.16 56.72
C HIS A 362 73.07 -27.30 55.42
N GLU A 363 72.91 -28.50 54.88
CA GLU A 363 72.09 -28.74 53.67
C GLU A 363 70.62 -28.35 53.89
N ALA A 364 70.06 -28.68 55.05
CA ALA A 364 68.71 -28.25 55.42
C ALA A 364 68.61 -26.72 55.49
N ALA A 365 69.57 -26.05 56.13
CA ALA A 365 69.61 -24.59 56.23
C ALA A 365 69.78 -23.88 54.87
N VAL A 366 70.49 -24.48 53.91
CA VAL A 366 70.60 -23.95 52.53
C VAL A 366 69.25 -23.94 51.83
N ARG A 367 68.47 -25.04 51.92
CA ARG A 367 67.12 -25.12 51.32
C ARG A 367 66.17 -24.09 51.93
N VAL A 368 66.20 -23.93 53.26
CA VAL A 368 65.38 -22.93 53.97
C VAL A 368 65.77 -21.51 53.58
N ALA A 369 67.07 -21.20 53.45
CA ALA A 369 67.54 -19.88 53.03
C ALA A 369 67.14 -19.53 51.59
N SER A 370 67.09 -20.52 50.68
CA SER A 370 66.59 -20.32 49.31
C SER A 370 65.11 -19.93 49.31
N ARG A 371 64.26 -20.72 50.00
CA ARG A 371 62.83 -20.44 50.13
C ARG A 371 62.58 -19.06 50.77
N ALA A 372 63.28 -18.73 51.86
CA ALA A 372 63.18 -17.43 52.52
C ALA A 372 63.54 -16.25 51.59
N THR A 373 64.42 -16.47 50.61
CA THR A 373 64.77 -15.45 49.60
C THR A 373 63.62 -15.22 48.62
N GLU A 374 62.94 -16.29 48.20
CA GLU A 374 61.74 -16.22 47.36
C GLU A 374 60.56 -15.57 48.11
N THR A 375 60.36 -15.92 49.38
CA THR A 375 59.35 -15.30 50.28
C THR A 375 59.58 -13.79 50.41
N ARG A 376 60.83 -13.35 50.52
CA ARG A 376 61.17 -11.92 50.55
C ARG A 376 60.89 -11.21 49.23
N ALA A 377 61.11 -11.87 48.09
CA ALA A 377 60.76 -11.33 46.78
C ALA A 377 59.24 -11.19 46.63
N LEU A 378 58.48 -12.16 47.14
CA LEU A 378 57.02 -12.12 47.18
C LEU A 378 56.50 -10.97 48.06
N GLU A 379 57.02 -10.82 49.28
CA GLU A 379 56.68 -9.70 50.19
C GLU A 379 56.98 -8.33 49.56
N ALA A 380 58.11 -8.21 48.86
CA ALA A 380 58.46 -6.98 48.15
C ALA A 380 57.53 -6.64 46.98
N SER A 381 56.86 -7.64 46.39
CA SER A 381 55.92 -7.45 45.27
C SER A 381 54.50 -7.08 45.71
N LEU A 382 54.11 -7.41 46.94
CA LEU A 382 52.75 -7.18 47.47
C LEU A 382 52.28 -5.72 47.41
N PRO A 383 53.07 -4.69 47.79
CA PRO A 383 52.64 -3.30 47.65
C PRO A 383 52.39 -2.86 46.20
N GLY A 384 52.99 -3.56 45.22
CA GLY A 384 52.69 -3.38 43.80
C GLY A 384 51.34 -3.99 43.42
N LEU A 385 51.10 -5.24 43.85
CA LEU A 385 49.84 -5.96 43.63
C LEU A 385 48.65 -5.29 44.32
N ASP A 386 48.84 -4.77 45.54
CA ASP A 386 47.82 -4.01 46.27
C ASP A 386 47.39 -2.76 45.51
N ARG A 387 48.37 -1.97 45.03
CA ARG A 387 48.08 -0.77 44.22
C ARG A 387 47.37 -1.11 42.92
N GLN A 388 47.76 -2.21 42.27
CA GLN A 388 47.11 -2.68 41.04
C GLN A 388 45.66 -3.11 41.30
N ALA A 389 45.41 -3.88 42.35
CA ALA A 389 44.07 -4.30 42.74
C ALA A 389 43.17 -3.11 43.10
N THR A 390 43.63 -2.20 43.96
CA THR A 390 42.86 -1.00 44.33
C THR A 390 42.58 -0.08 43.16
N ALA A 391 43.54 0.10 42.24
CA ALA A 391 43.33 0.90 41.03
C ALA A 391 42.29 0.26 40.11
N ALA A 392 42.34 -1.07 39.94
CA ALA A 392 41.38 -1.81 39.12
C ALA A 392 39.97 -1.82 39.74
N GLU A 393 39.86 -1.99 41.06
CA GLU A 393 38.59 -1.88 41.81
C GLU A 393 37.96 -0.48 41.65
N ALA A 394 38.77 0.58 41.76
CA ALA A 394 38.30 1.95 41.58
C ALA A 394 37.85 2.22 40.13
N ALA A 395 38.58 1.70 39.14
CA ALA A 395 38.19 1.79 37.73
C ALA A 395 36.87 1.05 37.44
N ALA A 396 36.70 -0.16 38.00
CA ALA A 396 35.45 -0.92 37.89
C ALA A 396 34.26 -0.17 38.54
N ALA A 397 34.45 0.42 39.71
CA ALA A 397 33.42 1.21 40.38
C ALA A 397 33.04 2.47 39.57
N GLN A 398 34.03 3.15 38.98
CA GLN A 398 33.79 4.30 38.11
C GLN A 398 33.04 3.91 36.83
N ALA A 399 33.41 2.79 36.20
CA ALA A 399 32.73 2.29 35.02
C ALA A 399 31.28 1.88 35.33
N GLN A 400 31.03 1.24 36.48
CA GLN A 400 29.68 0.90 36.93
C GLN A 400 28.83 2.16 37.19
N ALA A 401 29.41 3.21 37.78
CA ALA A 401 28.70 4.47 37.97
C ALA A 401 28.32 5.13 36.63
N ALA A 402 29.12 4.98 35.58
CA ALA A 402 28.81 5.44 34.23
C ALA A 402 27.65 4.66 33.60
N VAL A 403 27.61 3.33 33.77
CA VAL A 403 26.47 2.48 33.37
C VAL A 403 25.18 2.96 34.03
N ASP A 404 25.21 3.18 35.35
CA ASP A 404 24.02 3.61 36.08
C ASP A 404 23.55 5.00 35.63
N ALA A 405 24.47 5.91 35.30
CA ALA A 405 24.15 7.22 34.78
C ALA A 405 23.52 7.15 33.37
N ALA A 406 24.07 6.32 32.48
CA ALA A 406 23.53 6.12 31.14
C ALA A 406 22.13 5.50 31.19
N LYS A 407 21.92 4.47 32.02
CA LYS A 407 20.60 3.84 32.24
C LYS A 407 19.56 4.80 32.78
N ARG A 408 19.93 5.70 33.71
CA ARG A 408 19.03 6.73 34.22
C ARG A 408 18.56 7.67 33.11
N ARG A 409 19.45 8.16 32.25
CA ARG A 409 19.06 9.01 31.10
C ARG A 409 18.15 8.27 30.12
N ARG A 410 18.38 6.96 29.92
CA ARG A 410 17.53 6.13 29.04
C ARG A 410 16.15 5.86 29.63
N ALA A 411 16.03 5.79 30.96
CA ALA A 411 14.77 5.49 31.65
C ALA A 411 13.68 6.56 31.45
N ASP A 412 14.04 7.81 31.19
CA ASP A 412 13.09 8.91 30.98
C ASP A 412 12.52 8.98 29.55
N ALA A 413 13.21 8.36 28.59
CA ALA A 413 12.85 8.41 27.17
C ALA A 413 11.47 7.78 26.82
N PRO A 414 11.03 6.64 27.39
CA PRO A 414 9.71 6.07 27.07
C PRO A 414 8.54 6.99 27.44
N ALA A 415 8.64 7.75 28.54
CA ALA A 415 7.58 8.67 28.96
C ALA A 415 7.47 9.87 28.01
N ALA A 416 8.60 10.47 27.63
CA ALA A 416 8.64 11.55 26.66
C ALA A 416 8.12 11.11 25.27
N ARG A 417 8.50 9.90 24.82
CA ARG A 417 7.99 9.31 23.57
C ARG A 417 6.46 9.14 23.57
N ARG A 418 5.88 8.68 24.70
CA ARG A 418 4.42 8.55 24.82
C ARG A 418 3.72 9.89 24.68
N LEU A 419 4.21 10.94 25.35
CA LEU A 419 3.63 12.29 25.23
C LEU A 419 3.64 12.81 23.79
N LEU A 420 4.74 12.59 23.05
CA LEU A 420 4.84 12.96 21.64
C LEU A 420 3.92 12.13 20.74
N SER A 421 3.78 10.83 21.02
CA SER A 421 2.86 9.94 20.31
C SER A 421 1.39 10.35 20.52
N ASP A 422 1.01 10.65 21.76
CA ASP A 422 -0.34 11.08 22.13
C ASP A 422 -0.67 12.43 21.46
N ALA A 423 0.29 13.36 21.44
CA ALA A 423 0.15 14.65 20.75
C ALA A 423 -0.05 14.47 19.23
N ARG A 424 0.75 13.59 18.60
CA ARG A 424 0.60 13.25 17.17
C ARG A 424 -0.77 12.64 16.88
N GLU A 425 -1.25 11.74 17.73
CA GLU A 425 -2.57 11.10 17.54
C GLU A 425 -3.72 12.09 17.67
N ALA A 426 -3.68 12.96 18.68
CA ALA A 426 -4.66 14.03 18.85
C ALA A 426 -4.68 14.98 17.64
N ALA A 427 -3.50 15.40 17.17
CA ALA A 427 -3.37 16.26 16.00
C ALA A 427 -3.83 15.57 14.70
N THR A 428 -3.56 14.27 14.54
CA THR A 428 -4.01 13.47 13.39
C THR A 428 -5.54 13.36 13.33
N ALA A 429 -6.18 13.12 14.48
CA ALA A 429 -7.64 13.03 14.55
C ALA A 429 -8.32 14.35 14.16
N LEU A 430 -7.76 15.49 14.56
CA LEU A 430 -8.25 16.83 14.19
C LEU A 430 -7.98 17.15 12.70
N ALA A 431 -6.79 16.81 12.20
CA ALA A 431 -6.41 17.05 10.80
C ALA A 431 -7.25 16.23 9.80
N ALA A 432 -7.69 15.02 10.18
CA ALA A 432 -8.55 14.17 9.34
C ALA A 432 -9.90 14.82 8.99
N GLY A 433 -10.35 15.83 9.76
CA GLY A 433 -11.56 16.60 9.49
C GLY A 433 -11.45 17.62 8.36
N ALA A 434 -10.25 17.85 7.80
CA ALA A 434 -10.00 18.92 6.82
C ALA A 434 -10.92 18.87 5.59
N ASP A 435 -11.04 17.69 4.95
CA ASP A 435 -11.86 17.53 3.75
C ASP A 435 -13.35 17.71 4.04
N ALA A 436 -13.79 17.29 5.23
CA ALA A 436 -15.18 17.47 5.66
C ALA A 436 -15.47 18.95 5.91
N ALA A 437 -14.58 19.67 6.59
CA ALA A 437 -14.69 21.10 6.84
C ALA A 437 -14.65 21.91 5.54
N ALA A 438 -13.79 21.54 4.57
CA ALA A 438 -13.73 22.18 3.26
C ALA A 438 -15.06 22.03 2.49
N ARG A 439 -15.63 20.82 2.46
CA ARG A 439 -16.95 20.58 1.84
C ARG A 439 -18.07 21.38 2.52
N GLN A 440 -17.99 21.57 3.84
CA GLN A 440 -18.95 22.40 4.57
C GLN A 440 -18.83 23.88 4.21
N VAL A 441 -17.62 24.40 3.97
CA VAL A 441 -17.41 25.77 3.47
C VAL A 441 -18.05 25.93 2.09
N ASP A 442 -17.78 25.00 1.16
CA ASP A 442 -18.35 25.05 -0.19
C ASP A 442 -19.88 25.00 -0.16
N ALA A 443 -20.45 24.08 0.63
CA ALA A 443 -21.89 23.98 0.81
C ALA A 443 -22.50 25.24 1.43
N ALA A 444 -21.86 25.84 2.44
CA ALA A 444 -22.34 27.07 3.06
C ALA A 444 -22.27 28.27 2.09
N LEU A 445 -21.23 28.36 1.26
CA LEU A 445 -21.11 29.38 0.22
C LEU A 445 -22.19 29.25 -0.86
N GLU A 446 -22.45 28.03 -1.33
CA GLU A 446 -23.52 27.76 -2.32
C GLU A 446 -24.89 28.14 -1.78
N ARG A 447 -25.19 27.79 -0.53
CA ARG A 447 -26.46 28.12 0.13
C ARG A 447 -26.62 29.62 0.36
N LEU A 448 -25.55 30.31 0.77
CA LEU A 448 -25.56 31.76 0.94
C LEU A 448 -25.76 32.49 -0.40
N ALA A 449 -25.08 32.05 -1.46
CA ALA A 449 -25.27 32.59 -2.81
C ALA A 449 -26.71 32.35 -3.33
N ALA A 450 -27.33 31.21 -2.99
CA ALA A 450 -28.72 30.94 -3.30
C ALA A 450 -29.68 31.86 -2.53
N ARG A 451 -29.40 32.16 -1.25
CA ARG A 451 -30.18 33.13 -0.46
C ARG A 451 -30.04 34.56 -1.02
N ASP A 452 -28.84 34.97 -1.41
CA ASP A 452 -28.61 36.26 -2.07
C ASP A 452 -29.40 36.38 -3.39
N ALA A 453 -29.46 35.31 -4.17
CA ALA A 453 -30.25 35.25 -5.39
C ALA A 453 -31.77 35.33 -5.12
N ALA A 454 -32.25 34.70 -4.05
CA ALA A 454 -33.66 34.79 -3.63
C ALA A 454 -34.02 36.21 -3.18
N ASP A 455 -33.19 36.84 -2.35
CA ASP A 455 -33.41 38.20 -1.87
C ASP A 455 -33.41 39.22 -3.02
N ALA A 456 -32.52 39.04 -4.01
CA ALA A 456 -32.46 39.90 -5.19
C ALA A 456 -33.71 39.80 -6.10
N LEU A 457 -34.49 38.72 -5.98
CA LEU A 457 -35.73 38.54 -6.74
C LEU A 457 -36.95 39.21 -6.08
N ALA A 458 -36.86 39.63 -4.82
CA ALA A 458 -37.99 40.19 -4.08
C ALA A 458 -38.59 41.44 -4.75
N GLU A 459 -37.74 42.39 -5.15
CA GLU A 459 -38.17 43.63 -5.80
C GLU A 459 -38.72 43.41 -7.23
N PRO A 460 -38.02 42.66 -8.12
CA PRO A 460 -38.58 42.27 -9.42
C PRO A 460 -39.91 41.53 -9.33
N LEU A 461 -40.07 40.63 -8.34
CA LEU A 461 -41.30 39.88 -8.12
C LEU A 461 -42.46 40.78 -7.70
N ALA A 462 -42.21 41.72 -6.79
CA ALA A 462 -43.21 42.70 -6.37
C ALA A 462 -43.65 43.58 -7.56
N ALA A 463 -42.70 44.01 -8.39
CA ALA A 463 -42.99 44.77 -9.61
C ALA A 463 -43.80 43.95 -10.62
N ALA A 464 -43.44 42.69 -10.87
CA ALA A 464 -44.13 41.79 -11.79
C ALA A 464 -45.55 41.44 -11.30
N ARG A 465 -45.74 41.21 -9.99
CA ARG A 465 -47.08 41.02 -9.39
C ARG A 465 -47.96 42.25 -9.59
N ALA A 466 -47.42 43.44 -9.35
CA ALA A 466 -48.16 44.68 -9.54
C ALA A 466 -48.54 44.90 -11.02
N GLU A 467 -47.64 44.55 -11.96
CA GLU A 467 -47.92 44.63 -13.40
C GLU A 467 -48.96 43.59 -13.84
N ALA A 468 -48.88 42.35 -13.38
CA ALA A 468 -49.88 41.32 -13.69
C ALA A 468 -51.29 41.73 -13.24
N VAL A 469 -51.42 42.34 -12.06
CA VAL A 469 -52.70 42.89 -11.57
C VAL A 469 -53.19 44.04 -12.45
N ARG A 470 -52.31 44.98 -12.82
CA ARG A 470 -52.68 46.11 -13.71
C ARG A 470 -53.12 45.62 -15.10
N SER A 471 -52.36 44.71 -15.70
CA SER A 471 -52.62 44.20 -17.04
C SER A 471 -53.88 43.32 -17.08
N ALA A 472 -54.16 42.55 -16.04
CA ALA A 472 -55.43 41.82 -15.91
C ALA A 472 -56.64 42.76 -15.80
N ALA A 473 -56.54 43.85 -15.04
CA ALA A 473 -57.60 44.87 -14.98
C ALA A 473 -57.82 45.57 -16.32
N ALA A 474 -56.74 45.86 -17.06
CA ALA A 474 -56.81 46.44 -18.40
C ALA A 474 -57.46 45.46 -19.41
N GLN A 475 -57.12 44.17 -19.35
CA GLN A 475 -57.74 43.12 -20.15
C GLN A 475 -59.23 43.03 -19.88
N HIS A 476 -59.65 42.98 -18.61
CA HIS A 476 -61.07 42.91 -18.26
C HIS A 476 -61.84 44.12 -18.79
N THR A 477 -61.29 45.33 -18.58
CA THR A 477 -61.89 46.58 -19.10
C THR A 477 -62.03 46.57 -20.63
N ALA A 478 -61.01 46.10 -21.35
CA ALA A 478 -61.04 46.04 -22.81
C ALA A 478 -61.98 44.95 -23.35
N ALA A 479 -62.13 43.84 -22.63
CA ALA A 479 -63.07 42.77 -22.96
C ALA A 479 -64.52 43.21 -22.75
N ASP A 480 -64.82 43.89 -21.64
CA ASP A 480 -66.15 44.45 -21.36
C ASP A 480 -66.53 45.50 -22.40
N GLU A 481 -65.58 46.36 -22.78
CA GLU A 481 -65.76 47.36 -23.82
C GLU A 481 -66.08 46.73 -25.18
N LEU A 482 -65.34 45.69 -25.58
CA LEU A 482 -65.59 44.94 -26.80
C LEU A 482 -66.99 44.31 -26.78
N HIS A 483 -67.35 43.64 -25.69
CA HIS A 483 -68.66 42.99 -25.56
C HIS A 483 -69.80 44.01 -25.66
N ARG A 484 -69.64 45.18 -25.04
CA ARG A 484 -70.60 46.28 -25.10
C ARG A 484 -70.76 46.84 -26.52
N LEU A 485 -69.65 47.01 -27.25
CA LEU A 485 -69.67 47.51 -28.64
C LEU A 485 -70.23 46.46 -29.61
N GLN A 486 -69.94 45.17 -29.41
CA GLN A 486 -70.52 44.09 -30.21
C GLN A 486 -72.03 43.97 -30.01
N ALA A 487 -72.51 44.06 -28.77
CA ALA A 487 -73.94 44.07 -28.46
C ALA A 487 -74.64 45.27 -29.12
N ALA A 488 -74.07 46.47 -28.98
CA ALA A 488 -74.60 47.68 -29.60
C ALA A 488 -74.60 47.62 -31.14
N ARG A 489 -73.62 46.95 -31.76
CA ARG A 489 -73.55 46.72 -33.21
C ARG A 489 -74.68 45.80 -33.67
N ILE A 490 -74.91 44.69 -32.98
CA ILE A 490 -75.98 43.73 -33.29
C ILE A 490 -77.35 44.42 -33.18
N ASP A 491 -77.58 45.20 -32.12
CA ASP A 491 -78.82 45.95 -31.92
C ASP A 491 -79.05 47.02 -33.01
N GLY A 492 -77.98 47.60 -33.57
CA GLY A 492 -78.02 48.62 -34.62
C GLY A 492 -78.14 48.10 -36.06
N MET A 493 -77.82 46.84 -36.32
CA MET A 493 -77.77 46.26 -37.69
C MET A 493 -79.11 46.27 -38.42
N ALA A 494 -80.22 46.11 -37.70
CA ALA A 494 -81.57 46.17 -38.28
C ALA A 494 -81.89 47.56 -38.85
N GLY A 495 -81.40 48.63 -38.23
CA GLY A 495 -81.57 50.00 -38.71
C GLY A 495 -80.64 50.36 -39.88
N GLU A 496 -79.42 49.83 -39.90
CA GLU A 496 -78.46 50.03 -41.00
C GLU A 496 -78.95 49.33 -42.28
N LEU A 497 -79.34 48.05 -42.19
CA LEU A 497 -79.89 47.28 -43.32
C LEU A 497 -81.20 47.88 -43.85
N ALA A 498 -82.02 48.46 -42.97
CA ALA A 498 -83.24 49.16 -43.38
C ALA A 498 -82.96 50.47 -44.13
N SER A 499 -81.82 51.13 -43.88
CA SER A 499 -81.43 52.37 -44.55
C SER A 499 -80.89 52.17 -45.98
N GLU A 500 -80.48 50.94 -46.32
CA GLU A 500 -80.00 50.56 -47.66
C GLU A 500 -81.13 50.06 -48.58
N LEU A 501 -82.38 50.01 -48.09
CA LEU A 501 -83.55 49.62 -48.90
C LEU A 501 -83.91 50.72 -49.90
N ALA A 502 -83.87 50.40 -51.19
CA ALA A 502 -84.34 51.25 -52.27
C ALA A 502 -85.74 50.83 -52.74
N ASP A 503 -86.63 51.80 -52.94
CA ASP A 503 -87.99 51.55 -53.40
C ASP A 503 -87.99 50.84 -54.77
N GLY A 504 -88.59 49.64 -54.82
CA GLY A 504 -88.72 48.84 -56.03
C GLY A 504 -87.61 47.80 -56.27
N GLU A 505 -86.58 47.74 -55.41
CA GLU A 505 -85.53 46.71 -55.47
C GLU A 505 -85.75 45.61 -54.41
N PRO A 506 -85.43 44.34 -54.71
CA PRO A 506 -85.59 43.24 -53.74
C PRO A 506 -84.58 43.37 -52.59
N CYS A 507 -85.07 43.33 -51.36
CA CYS A 507 -84.25 43.34 -50.15
C CYS A 507 -83.23 42.17 -50.15
N PRO A 508 -81.95 42.42 -49.82
CA PRO A 508 -80.91 41.39 -49.82
C PRO A 508 -81.07 40.30 -48.74
N VAL A 509 -81.90 40.53 -47.73
CA VAL A 509 -82.12 39.57 -46.62
C VAL A 509 -83.35 38.67 -46.88
N CYS A 510 -84.47 39.25 -47.32
CA CYS A 510 -85.74 38.52 -47.47
C CYS A 510 -86.34 38.51 -48.88
N GLY A 511 -85.82 39.31 -49.82
CA GLY A 511 -86.28 39.39 -51.21
C GLY A 511 -87.54 40.20 -51.47
N SER A 512 -88.15 40.84 -50.46
CA SER A 512 -89.34 41.69 -50.61
C SER A 512 -89.00 43.05 -51.24
N ILE A 513 -89.95 43.61 -52.00
CA ILE A 513 -89.87 44.95 -52.62
C ILE A 513 -90.67 46.02 -51.84
N GLU A 514 -91.39 45.62 -50.77
CA GLU A 514 -92.21 46.52 -49.94
C GLU A 514 -91.91 46.33 -48.44
N HIS A 515 -91.67 47.44 -47.73
CA HIS A 515 -91.45 47.47 -46.27
C HIS A 515 -92.26 48.64 -45.65
N PRO A 516 -93.44 48.39 -45.05
CA PRO A 516 -94.34 49.45 -44.60
C PRO A 516 -93.92 50.15 -43.30
N ALA A 517 -92.97 49.58 -42.56
CA ALA A 517 -92.42 50.16 -41.32
C ALA A 517 -90.92 49.82 -41.21
N PRO A 518 -90.05 50.40 -42.06
CA PRO A 518 -88.62 50.16 -41.96
C PRO A 518 -88.08 50.67 -40.62
N HIS A 519 -87.16 49.92 -40.02
CA HIS A 519 -86.60 50.26 -38.72
C HIS A 519 -85.79 51.56 -38.83
N ALA A 520 -86.03 52.53 -37.96
CA ALA A 520 -85.29 53.80 -38.01
C ALA A 520 -83.81 53.56 -37.68
N PRO A 521 -82.87 54.16 -38.43
CA PRO A 521 -81.46 54.12 -38.06
C PRO A 521 -81.26 54.82 -36.71
N ALA A 522 -80.51 54.19 -35.80
CA ALA A 522 -80.13 54.82 -34.53
C ALA A 522 -79.23 56.04 -34.78
N SER A 523 -79.35 57.09 -33.95
CA SER A 523 -78.63 58.36 -34.16
C SER A 523 -77.12 58.31 -33.92
N GLU A 524 -76.64 57.28 -33.20
CA GLU A 524 -75.22 56.95 -33.04
C GLU A 524 -75.04 55.45 -33.34
N ALA A 525 -74.77 55.11 -34.59
CA ALA A 525 -74.52 53.72 -34.98
C ALA A 525 -73.07 53.35 -34.67
N VAL A 526 -72.87 52.31 -33.85
CA VAL A 526 -71.55 51.69 -33.68
C VAL A 526 -71.12 51.15 -35.04
N THR A 527 -70.03 51.69 -35.58
CA THR A 527 -69.44 51.18 -36.81
C THR A 527 -68.62 49.95 -36.47
N ALA A 528 -68.30 49.13 -37.45
CA ALA A 528 -67.37 48.06 -37.14
C ALA A 528 -65.91 48.45 -37.19
N ASP A 529 -65.56 49.64 -37.68
CA ASP A 529 -64.23 50.16 -37.41
C ASP A 529 -64.06 50.37 -35.89
N ASP A 530 -65.14 50.74 -35.18
CA ASP A 530 -65.15 50.83 -33.71
C ASP A 530 -65.02 49.45 -33.04
N VAL A 531 -65.68 48.42 -33.57
CA VAL A 531 -65.58 47.03 -33.09
C VAL A 531 -64.19 46.45 -33.39
N ALA A 532 -63.65 46.62 -34.60
CA ALA A 532 -62.32 46.19 -34.99
C ALA A 532 -61.24 46.88 -34.12
N ALA A 533 -61.38 48.19 -33.86
CA ALA A 533 -60.49 48.90 -32.95
C ALA A 533 -60.61 48.41 -31.49
N ALA A 534 -61.79 47.98 -31.06
CA ALA A 534 -62.00 47.36 -29.74
C ALA A 534 -61.42 45.93 -29.65
N ILE A 535 -61.52 45.14 -30.73
CA ILE A 535 -60.86 43.82 -30.86
C ILE A 535 -59.36 44.01 -30.74
N GLU A 536 -58.76 44.95 -31.46
CA GLU A 536 -57.32 45.21 -31.41
C GLU A 536 -56.87 45.69 -30.01
N ARG A 537 -57.66 46.53 -29.33
CA ARG A 537 -57.39 46.94 -27.94
C ARG A 537 -57.49 45.75 -26.97
N SER A 538 -58.51 44.90 -27.11
CA SER A 538 -58.71 43.69 -26.29
C SER A 538 -57.59 42.68 -26.51
N GLN A 539 -57.20 42.42 -27.76
CA GLN A 539 -56.07 41.56 -28.11
C GLN A 539 -54.74 42.09 -27.56
N ARG A 540 -54.48 43.40 -27.64
CA ARG A 540 -53.29 44.01 -27.03
C ARG A 540 -53.28 43.90 -25.51
N ALA A 541 -54.43 44.12 -24.86
CA ALA A 541 -54.55 44.00 -23.41
C ALA A 541 -54.41 42.54 -22.95
N LEU A 542 -54.94 41.58 -23.71
CA LEU A 542 -54.75 40.14 -23.49
C LEU A 542 -53.28 39.73 -23.65
N ALA A 543 -52.61 40.18 -24.70
CA ALA A 543 -51.18 39.93 -24.91
C ALA A 543 -50.33 40.53 -23.77
N GLY A 544 -50.65 41.76 -23.33
CA GLY A 544 -50.00 42.40 -22.18
C GLY A 544 -50.23 41.67 -20.85
N ALA A 545 -51.43 41.15 -20.63
CA ALA A 545 -51.75 40.33 -19.45
C ALA A 545 -51.02 38.98 -19.48
N SER A 546 -50.98 38.30 -20.63
CA SER A 546 -50.24 37.03 -20.81
C SER A 546 -48.75 37.24 -20.53
N ALA A 547 -48.14 38.27 -21.15
CA ALA A 547 -46.72 38.58 -20.96
C ALA A 547 -46.39 38.93 -19.50
N ALA A 548 -47.24 39.71 -18.82
CA ALA A 548 -47.04 40.02 -17.40
C ALA A 548 -47.19 38.80 -16.49
N HIS A 549 -48.12 37.88 -16.81
CA HIS A 549 -48.31 36.64 -16.07
C HIS A 549 -47.15 35.65 -16.29
N GLU A 550 -46.66 35.51 -17.53
CA GLU A 550 -45.47 34.71 -17.86
C GLU A 550 -44.22 35.25 -17.16
N ALA A 551 -44.03 36.57 -17.15
CA ALA A 551 -42.91 37.21 -16.43
C ALA A 551 -42.98 36.98 -14.91
N LEU A 552 -44.19 37.04 -14.33
CA LEU A 552 -44.41 36.71 -12.93
C LEU A 552 -44.09 35.24 -12.64
N ALA A 553 -44.64 34.31 -13.44
CA ALA A 553 -44.41 32.87 -13.27
C ALA A 553 -42.92 32.49 -13.37
N ALA A 554 -42.20 33.08 -14.33
CA ALA A 554 -40.75 32.87 -14.46
C ALA A 554 -39.96 33.37 -13.24
N LEU A 555 -40.35 34.51 -12.66
CA LEU A 555 -39.73 35.01 -11.43
C LEU A 555 -40.10 34.17 -10.21
N GLU A 556 -41.35 33.70 -10.09
CA GLU A 556 -41.79 32.79 -9.02
C GLU A 556 -41.03 31.45 -9.07
N GLN A 557 -40.83 30.90 -10.27
CA GLN A 557 -40.06 29.66 -10.45
C GLN A 557 -38.58 29.86 -10.10
N ARG A 558 -37.98 30.99 -10.51
CA ARG A 558 -36.60 31.34 -10.14
C ARG A 558 -36.44 31.52 -8.64
N LEU A 559 -37.42 32.12 -7.97
CA LEU A 559 -37.45 32.26 -6.52
C LEU A 559 -37.54 30.89 -5.85
N ALA A 560 -38.48 30.04 -6.27
CA ALA A 560 -38.63 28.68 -5.74
C ALA A 560 -37.34 27.84 -5.89
N ALA A 561 -36.66 27.96 -7.03
CA ALA A 561 -35.38 27.27 -7.27
C ALA A 561 -34.20 27.85 -6.45
N ALA A 562 -34.24 29.14 -6.11
CA ALA A 562 -33.26 29.77 -5.22
C ALA A 562 -33.52 29.40 -3.75
N GLU A 563 -34.78 29.42 -3.32
CA GLU A 563 -35.21 29.03 -1.97
C GLU A 563 -34.95 27.55 -1.70
N ALA A 564 -35.25 26.65 -2.66
CA ALA A 564 -34.96 25.22 -2.52
C ALA A 564 -33.47 24.92 -2.35
N ARG A 565 -32.57 25.74 -2.95
CA ARG A 565 -31.12 25.61 -2.79
C ARG A 565 -30.59 26.26 -1.51
N ALA A 566 -31.18 27.38 -1.08
CA ALA A 566 -30.83 28.03 0.18
C ALA A 566 -31.27 27.17 1.39
N GLY A 567 -32.41 26.49 1.28
CA GLY A 567 -33.07 25.77 2.36
C GLY A 567 -33.80 26.72 3.31
N ASP A 568 -34.21 26.20 4.47
CA ASP A 568 -35.05 26.91 5.44
C ASP A 568 -34.28 27.92 6.33
N ASP A 569 -32.94 27.89 6.28
CA ASP A 569 -32.10 28.75 7.10
C ASP A 569 -32.11 30.21 6.63
N ASP A 570 -32.10 31.16 7.59
CA ASP A 570 -31.97 32.59 7.32
C ASP A 570 -30.51 32.98 6.99
N ARG A 571 -30.30 34.19 6.43
CA ARG A 571 -28.96 34.66 6.04
C ARG A 571 -27.98 34.62 7.21
N ALA A 572 -28.40 35.07 8.40
CA ALA A 572 -27.54 35.11 9.57
C ALA A 572 -27.08 33.70 10.01
N SER A 573 -27.96 32.70 9.90
CA SER A 573 -27.62 31.31 10.20
C SER A 573 -26.65 30.71 9.18
N LEU A 574 -26.83 31.02 7.89
CA LEU A 574 -25.92 30.59 6.84
C LEU A 574 -24.53 31.24 6.95
N GLU A 575 -24.47 32.54 7.28
CA GLU A 575 -23.22 33.26 7.53
C GLU A 575 -22.47 32.68 8.74
N ARG A 576 -23.18 32.37 9.83
CA ARG A 576 -22.60 31.70 11.00
C ARG A 576 -22.09 30.29 10.64
N ALA A 577 -22.85 29.51 9.89
CA ALA A 577 -22.42 28.18 9.44
C ALA A 577 -21.15 28.26 8.57
N LEU A 578 -21.04 29.29 7.72
CA LEU A 578 -19.83 29.56 6.94
C LEU A 578 -18.64 29.94 7.83
N GLU A 579 -18.84 30.77 8.86
CA GLU A 579 -17.79 31.12 9.82
C GLU A 579 -17.32 29.90 10.63
N GLU A 580 -18.25 29.07 11.11
CA GLU A 580 -17.97 27.82 11.81
C GLU A 580 -17.18 26.85 10.93
N ALA A 581 -17.61 26.66 9.68
CA ALA A 581 -16.90 25.80 8.72
C ALA A 581 -15.49 26.33 8.41
N ARG A 582 -15.32 27.64 8.22
CA ARG A 582 -14.00 28.27 8.02
C ARG A 582 -13.11 28.15 9.27
N ALA A 583 -13.68 28.26 10.46
CA ALA A 583 -12.96 28.02 11.70
C ALA A 583 -12.50 26.57 11.80
N ALA A 584 -13.35 25.60 11.45
CA ALA A 584 -12.99 24.19 11.41
C ALA A 584 -11.86 23.88 10.41
N VAL A 585 -11.85 24.52 9.23
CA VAL A 585 -10.73 24.41 8.26
C VAL A 585 -9.43 24.93 8.86
N ARG A 586 -9.44 26.08 9.56
CA ARG A 586 -8.24 26.61 10.22
C ARG A 586 -7.73 25.67 11.30
N VAL A 587 -8.62 25.17 12.16
CA VAL A 587 -8.27 24.19 13.22
C VAL A 587 -7.65 22.93 12.62
N ALA A 588 -8.22 22.39 11.53
CA ALA A 588 -7.66 21.22 10.86
C ALA A 588 -6.29 21.49 10.21
N ALA A 589 -6.09 22.70 9.68
CA ALA A 589 -4.80 23.11 9.10
C ALA A 589 -3.72 23.30 10.18
N ASP A 590 -4.05 23.96 11.29
CA ASP A 590 -3.13 24.12 12.43
C ASP A 590 -2.79 22.75 13.03
N ALA A 591 -3.77 21.86 13.19
CA ALA A 591 -3.55 20.49 13.65
C ALA A 591 -2.66 19.67 12.69
N ALA A 592 -2.72 19.91 11.37
CA ALA A 592 -1.81 19.27 10.43
C ALA A 592 -0.36 19.72 10.63
N LEU A 593 -0.13 21.01 10.93
CA LEU A 593 1.20 21.52 11.28
C LEU A 593 1.70 20.95 12.62
N GLU A 594 0.83 20.86 13.63
CA GLU A 594 1.16 20.25 14.92
C GLU A 594 1.49 18.77 14.78
N ARG A 595 0.77 18.04 13.93
CA ARG A 595 1.08 16.63 13.60
C ARG A 595 2.49 16.52 13.02
N ASP A 596 2.81 17.34 12.01
CA ASP A 596 4.11 17.27 11.33
C ASP A 596 5.27 17.61 12.28
N GLU A 597 5.07 18.58 13.18
CA GLU A 597 6.05 18.93 14.22
C GLU A 597 6.19 17.80 15.25
N ALA A 598 5.09 17.20 15.71
CA ALA A 598 5.13 16.07 16.64
C ALA A 598 5.81 14.85 16.01
N GLU A 599 5.60 14.59 14.72
CA GLU A 599 6.25 13.51 13.97
C GLU A 599 7.77 13.75 13.83
N ARG A 600 8.18 14.99 13.53
CA ARG A 600 9.59 15.39 13.53
C ARG A 600 10.24 15.20 14.90
N GLN A 601 9.58 15.66 15.97
CA GLN A 601 10.07 15.50 17.34
C GLN A 601 10.15 14.04 17.77
N LEU A 602 9.19 13.21 17.36
CA LEU A 602 9.20 11.77 17.64
C LEU A 602 10.39 11.08 16.94
N ALA A 603 10.68 11.43 15.69
CA ALA A 603 11.84 10.91 14.96
C ALA A 603 13.17 11.34 15.60
N GLU A 604 13.29 12.60 16.02
CA GLU A 604 14.47 13.10 16.73
C GLU A 604 14.68 12.41 18.08
N HIS A 605 13.58 12.18 18.80
CA HIS A 605 13.58 11.49 20.07
C HIS A 605 13.95 10.00 19.90
N ASP A 606 13.39 9.31 18.93
CA ASP A 606 13.70 7.90 18.65
C ASP A 606 15.18 7.74 18.25
N ALA A 607 15.71 8.64 17.41
CA ALA A 607 17.15 8.66 17.11
C ALA A 607 18.03 8.98 18.33
N ALA A 608 17.57 9.82 19.26
CA ALA A 608 18.28 10.08 20.51
C ALA A 608 18.25 8.86 21.46
N ALA A 609 17.13 8.14 21.49
CA ALA A 609 16.99 6.91 22.26
C ALA A 609 17.93 5.81 21.75
N GLU A 610 18.04 5.62 20.43
CA GLU A 610 18.99 4.69 19.81
C GLU A 610 20.45 5.03 20.17
N ARG A 611 20.82 6.33 20.14
CA ARG A 611 22.16 6.77 20.58
C ARG A 611 22.42 6.45 22.05
N LEU A 612 21.42 6.64 22.91
CA LEU A 612 21.53 6.30 24.33
C LEU A 612 21.60 4.78 24.55
N ASP A 613 20.89 3.97 23.77
CA ASP A 613 20.98 2.50 23.84
C ASP A 613 22.37 2.01 23.42
N ALA A 614 22.94 2.58 22.36
CA ALA A 614 24.31 2.31 21.94
C ALA A 614 25.33 2.73 23.02
N GLU A 615 25.15 3.92 23.62
CA GLU A 615 26.00 4.38 24.72
C GLU A 615 25.91 3.44 25.93
N VAL A 616 24.71 3.00 26.33
CA VAL A 616 24.52 2.02 27.42
C VAL A 616 25.27 0.73 27.13
N ALA A 617 25.14 0.17 25.93
CA ALA A 617 25.83 -1.06 25.55
C ALA A 617 27.37 -0.91 25.58
N GLU A 618 27.88 0.23 25.10
CA GLU A 618 29.32 0.54 25.12
C GLU A 618 29.85 0.64 26.56
N VAL A 619 29.17 1.39 27.43
CA VAL A 619 29.63 1.54 28.83
C VAL A 619 29.45 0.26 29.64
N GLU A 620 28.45 -0.58 29.34
CA GLU A 620 28.28 -1.90 29.97
C GLU A 620 29.42 -2.86 29.61
N LEU A 621 29.83 -2.89 28.34
CA LEU A 621 30.96 -3.69 27.90
C LEU A 621 32.27 -3.23 28.58
N ALA A 622 32.49 -1.91 28.67
CA ALA A 622 33.65 -1.34 29.35
C ALA A 622 33.63 -1.62 30.87
N ALA A 623 32.47 -1.59 31.51
CA ALA A 623 32.31 -1.94 32.92
C ALA A 623 32.56 -3.42 33.18
N ALA A 624 32.07 -4.32 32.31
CA ALA A 624 32.34 -5.75 32.40
C ALA A 624 33.84 -6.06 32.26
N ALA A 625 34.53 -5.42 31.31
CA ALA A 625 35.98 -5.55 31.16
C ALA A 625 36.74 -5.07 32.41
N SER A 626 36.38 -3.88 32.92
CA SER A 626 37.00 -3.32 34.13
C SER A 626 36.76 -4.19 35.37
N ALA A 627 35.59 -4.79 35.50
CA ALA A 627 35.26 -5.72 36.58
C ALA A 627 36.06 -7.03 36.50
N ALA A 628 36.27 -7.58 35.30
CA ALA A 628 37.09 -8.77 35.09
C ALA A 628 38.58 -8.51 35.40
N GLU A 629 39.10 -7.34 35.02
CA GLU A 629 40.44 -6.90 35.38
C GLU A 629 40.60 -6.75 36.90
N ALA A 630 39.63 -6.12 37.57
CA ALA A 630 39.61 -6.00 39.02
C ALA A 630 39.61 -7.36 39.72
N ALA A 631 38.76 -8.30 39.28
CA ALA A 631 38.70 -9.65 39.83
C ALA A 631 40.04 -10.39 39.67
N THR A 632 40.68 -10.27 38.50
CA THR A 632 41.99 -10.88 38.23
C THR A 632 43.10 -10.28 39.11
N ALA A 633 43.12 -8.95 39.26
CA ALA A 633 44.10 -8.26 40.10
C ALA A 633 43.93 -8.61 41.58
N CYS A 634 42.69 -8.71 42.06
CA CYS A 634 42.38 -9.15 43.43
C CYS A 634 42.80 -10.60 43.67
N ALA A 635 42.48 -11.52 42.76
CA ALA A 635 42.86 -12.92 42.89
C ALA A 635 44.39 -13.10 42.97
N ARG A 636 45.16 -12.35 42.17
CA ARG A 636 46.63 -12.36 42.23
C ARG A 636 47.19 -11.81 43.53
N ARG A 637 46.60 -10.72 44.03
CA ARG A 637 46.96 -10.13 45.33
C ARG A 637 46.70 -11.10 46.48
N ASP A 638 45.53 -11.72 46.48
CA ASP A 638 45.09 -12.60 47.56
C ASP A 638 45.88 -13.91 47.56
N ASP A 639 46.15 -14.52 46.41
CA ASP A 639 47.07 -15.68 46.28
C ASP A 639 48.48 -15.35 46.80
N ALA A 640 49.02 -14.17 46.47
CA ALA A 640 50.33 -13.74 46.96
C ALA A 640 50.36 -13.52 48.48
N ARG A 641 49.25 -13.04 49.07
CA ARG A 641 49.13 -12.86 50.53
C ARG A 641 49.04 -14.20 51.25
N ASP A 642 48.23 -15.11 50.74
CA ASP A 642 48.04 -16.43 51.34
C ASP A 642 49.36 -17.22 51.33
N ARG A 643 50.07 -17.22 50.19
CA ARG A 643 51.40 -17.83 50.06
C ARG A 643 52.45 -17.19 50.97
N LEU A 644 52.43 -15.86 51.13
CA LEU A 644 53.34 -15.19 52.05
C LEU A 644 53.05 -15.58 53.50
N ALA A 645 51.78 -15.64 53.90
CA ALA A 645 51.38 -16.03 55.24
C ALA A 645 51.80 -17.48 55.57
N GLU A 646 51.64 -18.40 54.61
CA GLU A 646 52.09 -19.79 54.74
C GLU A 646 53.62 -19.90 54.91
N GLU A 647 54.38 -19.19 54.08
CA GLU A 647 55.86 -19.27 54.10
C GLU A 647 56.51 -18.52 55.28
N LEU A 648 55.86 -17.50 55.86
CA LEU A 648 56.38 -16.79 57.03
C LEU A 648 56.31 -17.61 58.31
N GLY A 649 55.29 -18.47 58.46
CA GLY A 649 55.08 -19.28 59.66
C GLY A 649 55.06 -18.42 60.94
N GLU A 650 56.00 -18.67 61.86
CA GLU A 650 56.13 -17.93 63.13
C GLU A 650 56.97 -16.64 63.02
N HIS A 651 57.56 -16.37 61.85
CA HIS A 651 58.40 -15.19 61.65
C HIS A 651 57.55 -13.95 61.37
N PRO A 652 57.88 -12.79 61.95
CA PRO A 652 57.06 -11.57 61.81
C PRO A 652 57.12 -10.95 60.41
N ASP A 653 58.21 -11.15 59.67
CA ASP A 653 58.40 -10.64 58.30
C ASP A 653 59.42 -11.51 57.52
N ALA A 654 59.49 -11.34 56.20
CA ALA A 654 60.34 -12.21 55.38
C ALA A 654 61.83 -11.89 55.58
N ARG A 655 62.15 -10.70 56.10
CA ARG A 655 63.51 -10.32 56.50
C ARG A 655 63.97 -11.11 57.72
N ALA A 656 63.11 -11.30 58.72
CA ALA A 656 63.39 -12.07 59.92
C ALA A 656 63.56 -13.56 59.59
N LEU A 657 62.70 -14.11 58.74
CA LEU A 657 62.82 -15.46 58.20
C LEU A 657 64.17 -15.64 57.46
N LEU A 658 64.50 -14.73 56.54
CA LEU A 658 65.75 -14.79 55.78
C LEU A 658 66.98 -14.65 56.69
N ALA A 659 66.97 -13.70 57.63
CA ALA A 659 68.08 -13.49 58.55
C ALA A 659 68.33 -14.71 59.46
N ALA A 660 67.26 -15.34 59.96
CA ALA A 660 67.36 -16.58 60.73
C ALA A 660 67.93 -17.74 59.89
N ALA A 661 67.42 -17.91 58.67
CA ALA A 661 67.86 -18.97 57.76
C ALA A 661 69.32 -18.80 57.32
N THR A 662 69.74 -17.58 56.92
CA THR A 662 71.12 -17.31 56.52
C THR A 662 72.08 -17.34 57.71
N GLY A 663 71.66 -16.84 58.87
CA GLY A 663 72.47 -16.88 60.09
C GLY A 663 72.80 -18.30 60.53
N ARG A 664 71.80 -19.20 60.50
CA ARG A 664 71.99 -20.63 60.77
C ARG A 664 72.90 -21.29 59.72
N ARG A 665 72.64 -21.06 58.43
CA ARG A 665 73.47 -21.58 57.33
C ARG A 665 74.95 -21.18 57.48
N ASP A 666 75.21 -19.90 57.77
CA ASP A 666 76.57 -19.36 57.83
C ASP A 666 77.33 -19.83 59.07
N ALA A 667 76.66 -20.00 60.22
CA ALA A 667 77.26 -20.57 61.41
C ALA A 667 77.70 -22.03 61.17
N LEU A 668 76.84 -22.84 60.56
CA LEU A 668 77.13 -24.23 60.21
C LEU A 668 78.26 -24.34 59.19
N ARG A 669 78.26 -23.49 58.15
CA ARG A 669 79.34 -23.44 57.15
C ARG A 669 80.69 -23.10 57.78
N ARG A 670 80.74 -22.07 58.63
CA ARG A 670 81.98 -21.67 59.32
C ARG A 670 82.55 -22.79 60.19
N TRP A 671 81.70 -23.57 60.84
CA TRP A 671 82.14 -24.71 61.62
C TRP A 671 82.71 -25.84 60.76
N LEU A 672 82.03 -26.20 59.66
CA LEU A 672 82.50 -27.23 58.72
C LEU A 672 83.86 -26.88 58.12
N ASP A 673 84.04 -25.62 57.74
CA ASP A 673 85.29 -25.12 57.20
C ASP A 673 86.40 -25.17 58.28
N ALA A 674 86.11 -24.77 59.52
CA ALA A 674 87.08 -24.79 60.61
C ALA A 674 87.47 -26.20 61.08
N ASP A 675 86.52 -27.15 61.13
CA ASP A 675 86.78 -28.56 61.47
C ASP A 675 87.65 -29.23 60.40
N ALA A 676 87.31 -29.01 59.14
CA ALA A 676 88.11 -29.47 58.01
C ALA A 676 89.53 -28.87 58.05
N HIS A 677 89.67 -27.58 58.35
CA HIS A 677 90.97 -26.93 58.48
C HIS A 677 91.81 -27.46 59.65
N ALA A 678 91.22 -27.69 60.83
CA ALA A 678 91.94 -28.23 61.98
C ALA A 678 92.36 -29.69 61.79
N GLY A 679 91.48 -30.51 61.18
CA GLY A 679 91.80 -31.89 60.81
C GLY A 679 92.94 -31.95 59.78
N ALA A 680 92.87 -31.10 58.75
CA ALA A 680 93.91 -30.99 57.73
C ALA A 680 95.24 -30.50 58.31
N ALA A 681 95.25 -29.47 59.16
CA ALA A 681 96.48 -28.92 59.74
C ALA A 681 97.21 -29.92 60.65
N ARG A 682 96.49 -30.70 61.48
CA ARG A 682 97.11 -31.72 62.36
C ARG A 682 97.70 -32.89 61.57
N ALA A 683 96.99 -33.33 60.54
CA ALA A 683 97.50 -34.35 59.63
C ALA A 683 98.72 -33.84 58.85
N GLU A 684 98.68 -32.59 58.41
CA GLU A 684 99.76 -31.89 57.70
C GLU A 684 101.03 -31.76 58.54
N GLN A 685 100.94 -31.40 59.82
CA GLN A 685 102.12 -31.29 60.70
C GLN A 685 102.81 -32.63 60.89
N HIS A 686 102.03 -33.68 61.16
CA HIS A 686 102.58 -35.02 61.35
C HIS A 686 103.17 -35.58 60.05
N ALA A 687 102.49 -35.37 58.93
CA ALA A 687 102.94 -35.78 57.61
C ALA A 687 104.18 -35.01 57.16
N ALA A 688 104.23 -33.69 57.30
CA ALA A 688 105.35 -32.86 56.86
C ALA A 688 106.63 -33.08 57.69
N ALA A 689 106.50 -33.37 59.00
CA ALA A 689 107.63 -33.72 59.84
C ALA A 689 108.23 -35.10 59.47
N SER A 690 107.37 -36.08 59.19
CA SER A 690 107.80 -37.42 58.75
C SER A 690 108.32 -37.42 57.31
N ALA A 691 107.66 -36.69 56.41
CA ALA A 691 108.01 -36.60 55.01
C ALA A 691 109.24 -35.72 54.77
N GLY A 692 109.43 -34.62 55.51
CA GLY A 692 110.67 -33.83 55.41
C GLY A 692 111.92 -34.61 55.84
N ALA A 693 111.80 -35.45 56.87
CA ALA A 693 112.89 -36.32 57.32
C ALA A 693 113.12 -37.51 56.37
N ALA A 694 112.04 -38.13 55.88
CA ALA A 694 112.12 -39.24 54.94
C ALA A 694 112.58 -38.80 53.55
N ALA A 695 112.07 -37.69 53.02
CA ALA A 695 112.38 -37.19 51.68
C ALA A 695 113.86 -36.78 51.56
N LEU A 696 114.47 -36.21 52.61
CA LEU A 696 115.92 -35.97 52.64
C LEU A 696 116.72 -37.28 52.50
N ALA A 697 116.30 -38.34 53.21
CA ALA A 697 116.96 -39.64 53.17
C ALA A 697 116.69 -40.44 51.87
N GLU A 698 115.46 -40.39 51.37
CA GLU A 698 114.95 -41.16 50.23
C GLU A 698 115.48 -40.63 48.90
N HIS A 699 115.51 -39.31 48.73
CA HIS A 699 116.04 -38.70 47.51
C HIS A 699 117.57 -38.65 47.49
N ALA A 700 118.24 -39.29 48.47
CA ALA A 700 119.68 -39.27 48.67
C ALA A 700 120.24 -37.83 48.69
N LEU A 701 119.50 -36.93 49.32
CA LEU A 701 119.83 -35.51 49.41
C LEU A 701 120.46 -35.21 50.77
N PRO A 702 121.66 -34.59 50.81
CA PRO A 702 122.56 -34.73 51.94
C PRO A 702 122.06 -34.08 53.24
N ASP A 703 121.45 -32.89 53.15
CA ASP A 703 120.79 -32.22 54.26
C ASP A 703 119.88 -31.07 53.77
N ARG A 704 119.16 -30.44 54.71
CA ARG A 704 118.22 -29.33 54.44
C ARG A 704 118.88 -28.14 53.73
N GLU A 705 120.17 -27.91 53.92
CA GLU A 705 120.87 -26.71 53.44
C GLU A 705 121.45 -26.91 52.03
N ALA A 706 121.93 -28.11 51.71
CA ALA A 706 122.52 -28.46 50.41
C ALA A 706 121.48 -28.68 49.27
N THR A 707 120.23 -28.98 49.62
CA THR A 707 119.12 -29.28 48.70
C THR A 707 118.61 -28.05 47.91
N ALA A 708 118.87 -26.83 48.40
CA ALA A 708 118.33 -25.60 47.82
C ALA A 708 118.83 -25.29 46.39
N GLY A 709 119.93 -25.90 45.94
CA GLY A 709 120.59 -25.61 44.65
C GLY A 709 120.05 -26.31 43.39
N MET A 710 119.02 -27.16 43.50
CA MET A 710 118.54 -28.02 42.39
C MET A 710 117.19 -27.58 41.76
N ARG A 711 116.64 -26.40 42.11
CA ARG A 711 115.26 -25.95 41.79
C ARG A 711 115.08 -25.40 40.35
N LEU A 712 113.88 -25.60 39.76
CA LEU A 712 113.41 -25.03 38.47
C LEU A 712 112.42 -23.86 38.67
N GLU A 713 112.28 -22.97 37.68
CA GLU A 713 111.45 -21.73 37.77
C GLU A 713 109.92 -21.95 37.61
N PRO A 714 109.05 -21.21 38.33
CA PRO A 714 107.60 -21.48 38.43
C PRO A 714 106.79 -21.39 37.13
N ALA A 715 107.22 -20.58 36.16
CA ALA A 715 106.50 -20.36 34.91
C ALA A 715 106.50 -21.61 34.00
N ALA A 716 107.62 -22.35 33.98
CA ALA A 716 107.75 -23.60 33.22
C ALA A 716 106.94 -24.75 33.86
N ARG A 717 106.81 -24.77 35.18
CA ARG A 717 106.01 -25.75 35.95
C ARG A 717 104.50 -25.54 35.77
N LYS A 718 104.03 -24.29 35.72
CA LYS A 718 102.60 -23.94 35.60
C LYS A 718 101.99 -24.35 34.25
N ALA A 719 102.78 -24.28 33.17
CA ALA A 719 102.31 -24.63 31.82
C ALA A 719 102.05 -26.14 31.65
N LEU A 720 102.86 -26.99 32.29
CA LEU A 720 102.67 -28.44 32.31
C LEU A 720 101.42 -28.83 33.12
N LEU A 721 101.21 -28.21 34.29
CA LEU A 721 100.07 -28.50 35.17
C LEU A 721 98.70 -28.16 34.53
N ALA A 722 98.61 -27.05 33.78
CA ALA A 722 97.35 -26.57 33.20
C ALA A 722 96.78 -27.48 32.09
N ARG A 723 97.65 -28.17 31.35
CA ARG A 723 97.24 -29.14 30.32
C ARG A 723 96.64 -30.41 30.95
N ILE A 724 97.17 -30.83 32.09
CA ILE A 724 96.67 -31.99 32.87
C ILE A 724 95.28 -31.68 33.46
N THR A 725 95.12 -30.51 34.12
CA THR A 725 93.86 -30.16 34.78
C THR A 725 92.68 -29.95 33.83
N THR A 726 92.94 -29.48 32.61
CA THR A 726 91.88 -29.24 31.60
C THR A 726 91.27 -30.55 31.11
N HIS A 727 92.11 -31.58 30.97
CA HIS A 727 91.67 -32.93 30.59
C HIS A 727 90.79 -33.56 31.68
N ASP A 728 91.18 -33.46 32.95
CA ASP A 728 90.45 -34.04 34.08
C ASP A 728 89.07 -33.39 34.31
N ALA A 729 88.97 -32.06 34.11
CA ALA A 729 87.70 -31.34 34.24
C ALA A 729 86.68 -31.74 33.16
N ALA A 730 87.14 -31.99 31.93
CA ALA A 730 86.28 -32.44 30.84
C ALA A 730 85.71 -33.85 31.10
N VAL A 731 86.51 -34.76 31.69
CA VAL A 731 86.07 -36.10 32.09
C VAL A 731 85.04 -36.06 33.22
N ALA A 732 85.23 -35.17 34.20
CA ALA A 732 84.28 -34.99 35.30
C ALA A 732 82.91 -34.44 34.83
N SER A 733 82.92 -33.48 33.90
CA SER A 733 81.69 -32.89 33.35
C SER A 733 80.84 -33.92 32.59
N ALA A 734 81.44 -34.76 31.76
CA ALA A 734 80.71 -35.78 31.00
C ALA A 734 80.12 -36.88 31.91
N ARG A 735 80.82 -37.24 33.00
CA ARG A 735 80.29 -38.13 34.04
C ARG A 735 79.15 -37.51 34.84
N GLY A 736 79.19 -36.20 35.08
CA GLY A 736 78.15 -35.47 35.80
C GLY A 736 76.80 -35.45 35.06
N VAL A 737 76.80 -35.38 33.73
CA VAL A 737 75.57 -35.47 32.92
C VAL A 737 74.95 -36.87 33.03
N LEU A 738 75.74 -37.93 32.99
CA LEU A 738 75.25 -39.31 33.11
C LEU A 738 74.75 -39.67 34.51
N ALA A 739 75.07 -38.88 35.52
CA ALA A 739 74.61 -39.07 36.90
C ALA A 739 73.24 -38.42 37.18
N GLN A 740 72.60 -37.78 36.19
CA GLN A 740 71.28 -37.16 36.35
C GLN A 740 70.18 -38.24 36.48
N PRO A 741 69.30 -38.17 37.50
CA PRO A 741 68.30 -39.22 37.77
C PRO A 741 67.24 -39.40 36.67
N ASP A 742 66.95 -38.36 35.87
CA ASP A 742 66.00 -38.40 34.76
C ASP A 742 66.54 -39.13 33.51
N LEU A 743 67.82 -39.52 33.54
CA LEU A 743 68.51 -40.25 32.48
C LEU A 743 68.76 -41.73 32.81
N ASP A 744 68.46 -42.16 34.04
CA ASP A 744 68.58 -43.55 34.49
C ASP A 744 67.34 -44.36 34.12
N GLY A 745 67.52 -45.66 33.84
CA GLY A 745 66.42 -46.58 33.53
C GLY A 745 65.60 -46.25 32.27
N LEU A 746 66.08 -45.36 31.39
CA LEU A 746 65.41 -45.05 30.12
C LEU A 746 65.35 -46.29 29.22
N GLY A 747 64.13 -46.71 28.87
CA GLY A 747 63.87 -47.85 28.00
C GLY A 747 64.21 -47.62 26.53
N GLU A 748 63.71 -48.49 25.65
CA GLU A 748 63.90 -48.34 24.21
C GLU A 748 63.25 -47.05 23.67
N PRO A 749 63.86 -46.40 22.66
CA PRO A 749 63.31 -45.19 22.07
C PRO A 749 61.94 -45.49 21.41
N PRO A 750 60.87 -44.76 21.79
CA PRO A 750 59.54 -44.98 21.22
C PRO A 750 59.50 -44.58 19.73
N GLU A 751 58.71 -45.30 18.94
CA GLU A 751 58.45 -44.95 17.54
C GLU A 751 57.49 -43.76 17.45
N LEU A 752 57.95 -42.63 16.92
CA LEU A 752 57.11 -41.43 16.74
C LEU A 752 56.15 -41.53 15.55
N GLU A 753 56.54 -42.24 14.49
CA GLU A 753 55.79 -42.27 13.22
C GLU A 753 54.33 -42.78 13.39
N PRO A 754 54.05 -43.87 14.15
CA PRO A 754 52.67 -44.33 14.38
C PRO A 754 51.83 -43.34 15.20
N LEU A 755 52.45 -42.63 16.16
CA LEU A 755 51.77 -41.66 17.02
C LEU A 755 51.45 -40.36 16.27
N GLU A 756 52.34 -39.93 15.37
CA GLU A 756 52.10 -38.81 14.46
C GLU A 756 51.00 -39.13 13.45
N ALA A 757 50.98 -40.36 12.91
CA ALA A 757 49.91 -40.83 12.03
C ALA A 757 48.55 -40.86 12.74
N ALA A 758 48.49 -41.40 13.97
CA ALA A 758 47.27 -41.44 14.77
C ALA A 758 46.73 -40.03 15.12
N LEU A 759 47.63 -39.09 15.45
CA LEU A 759 47.25 -37.69 15.65
C LEU A 759 46.73 -37.07 14.35
N GLY A 760 47.37 -37.34 13.21
CA GLY A 760 46.91 -36.87 11.90
C GLY A 760 45.51 -37.36 11.55
N GLU A 761 45.23 -38.65 11.75
CA GLU A 761 43.91 -39.25 11.52
C GLU A 761 42.86 -38.67 12.47
N ALA A 762 43.13 -38.62 13.77
CA ALA A 762 42.21 -38.07 14.76
C ALA A 762 41.91 -36.58 14.51
N SER A 763 42.92 -35.79 14.11
CA SER A 763 42.76 -34.38 13.74
C SER A 763 41.91 -34.23 12.48
N ALA A 764 42.07 -35.11 11.48
CA ALA A 764 41.27 -35.08 10.26
C ALA A 764 39.79 -35.44 10.53
N VAL A 765 39.53 -36.43 11.39
CA VAL A 765 38.19 -36.82 11.83
C VAL A 765 37.53 -35.70 12.65
N ALA A 766 38.24 -35.11 13.61
CA ALA A 766 37.76 -33.98 14.40
C ALA A 766 37.44 -32.77 13.51
N ALA A 767 38.31 -32.43 12.56
CA ALA A 767 38.07 -31.35 11.62
C ALA A 767 36.84 -31.61 10.71
N ARG A 768 36.62 -32.86 10.28
CA ARG A 768 35.43 -33.24 9.50
C ARG A 768 34.15 -33.16 10.33
N ALA A 769 34.18 -33.66 11.56
CA ALA A 769 33.04 -33.65 12.47
C ALA A 769 32.65 -32.21 12.87
N ASN A 770 33.63 -31.36 13.19
CA ASN A 770 33.40 -29.94 13.48
C ASN A 770 32.79 -29.19 12.28
N ARG A 771 33.28 -29.45 11.06
CA ARG A 771 32.67 -28.87 9.84
C ARG A 771 31.24 -29.34 9.63
N ALA A 772 30.94 -30.62 9.90
CA ALA A 772 29.59 -31.15 9.78
C ALA A 772 28.63 -30.56 10.82
N ALA A 773 29.08 -30.40 12.08
CA ALA A 773 28.30 -29.75 13.13
C ALA A 773 28.01 -28.28 12.80
N ALA A 774 29.02 -27.52 12.37
CA ALA A 774 28.85 -26.12 11.98
C ALA A 774 27.92 -25.96 10.76
N ALA A 775 28.01 -26.87 9.78
CA ALA A 775 27.10 -26.89 8.64
C ALA A 775 25.66 -27.19 9.07
N ALA A 776 25.45 -28.14 9.99
CA ALA A 776 24.13 -28.45 10.53
C ALA A 776 23.50 -27.27 11.29
N GLU A 777 24.27 -26.59 12.15
CA GLU A 777 23.82 -25.38 12.84
C GLU A 777 23.44 -24.26 11.85
N THR A 778 24.29 -24.03 10.83
CA THR A 778 24.01 -23.03 9.80
C THR A 778 22.71 -23.35 9.05
N THR A 779 22.49 -24.61 8.68
CA THR A 779 21.25 -25.05 8.01
C THR A 779 20.03 -24.87 8.91
N ARG A 780 20.13 -25.15 10.21
CA ARG A 780 19.04 -24.90 11.18
C ARG A 780 18.70 -23.41 11.25
N ASP A 781 19.70 -22.54 11.34
CA ASP A 781 19.48 -21.10 11.45
C ASP A 781 18.82 -20.52 10.18
N LEU A 782 19.22 -21.00 9.00
CA LEU A 782 18.56 -20.65 7.74
C LEU A 782 17.12 -21.19 7.67
N ALA A 783 16.90 -22.43 8.08
CA ALA A 783 15.58 -23.05 8.10
C ALA A 783 14.63 -22.37 9.09
N ALA A 784 15.14 -21.86 10.23
CA ALA A 784 14.34 -21.16 11.23
C ALA A 784 13.66 -19.89 10.66
N ALA A 785 14.35 -19.15 9.79
CA ALA A 785 13.79 -17.98 9.13
C ALA A 785 12.68 -18.36 8.13
N ASP A 786 12.89 -19.40 7.33
CA ASP A 786 11.86 -19.91 6.40
C ASP A 786 10.66 -20.51 7.16
N LEU A 787 10.90 -21.17 8.30
CA LEU A 787 9.87 -21.73 9.18
C LEU A 787 9.01 -20.62 9.80
N ALA A 788 9.62 -19.55 10.31
CA ALA A 788 8.90 -18.40 10.86
C ALA A 788 8.02 -17.73 9.79
N ALA A 789 8.54 -17.56 8.57
CA ALA A 789 7.79 -16.99 7.46
C ALA A 789 6.65 -17.91 6.97
N ALA A 790 6.85 -19.24 6.93
CA ALA A 790 5.78 -20.19 6.61
C ALA A 790 4.65 -20.15 7.64
N ARG A 791 4.99 -20.11 8.94
CA ARG A 791 4.03 -19.97 10.05
C ARG A 791 3.25 -18.65 9.99
N GLU A 792 3.92 -17.56 9.62
CA GLU A 792 3.26 -16.27 9.41
C GLU A 792 2.24 -16.31 8.27
N ALA A 793 2.62 -16.91 7.13
CA ALA A 793 1.69 -17.08 6.01
C ALA A 793 0.46 -17.92 6.40
N ILE A 794 0.63 -18.96 7.23
CA ILE A 794 -0.49 -19.75 7.77
C ILE A 794 -1.42 -18.89 8.64
N ARG A 795 -0.88 -18.05 9.53
CA ARG A 795 -1.68 -17.14 10.38
C ARG A 795 -2.46 -16.14 9.54
N SER A 796 -1.81 -15.46 8.60
CA SER A 796 -2.45 -14.47 7.72
C SER A 796 -3.56 -15.09 6.87
N LEU A 797 -3.37 -16.32 6.39
CA LEU A 797 -4.41 -17.07 5.69
C LEU A 797 -5.62 -17.39 6.58
N ALA A 798 -5.41 -17.63 7.88
CA ALA A 798 -6.48 -17.91 8.83
C ALA A 798 -7.25 -16.64 9.23
N GLU A 799 -6.55 -15.55 9.54
CA GLU A 799 -7.15 -14.26 9.93
C GLU A 799 -7.99 -13.65 8.81
N GLY A 800 -7.53 -13.74 7.56
CA GLY A 800 -8.23 -13.19 6.39
C GLY A 800 -9.35 -14.08 5.83
N ALA A 801 -9.52 -15.32 6.31
CA ALA A 801 -10.40 -16.30 5.68
C ALA A 801 -11.88 -15.88 5.67
N GLU A 802 -12.42 -15.48 6.83
CA GLU A 802 -13.84 -15.11 6.95
C GLU A 802 -14.19 -13.88 6.10
N HIS A 803 -13.33 -12.85 6.15
CA HIS A 803 -13.50 -11.64 5.34
C HIS A 803 -13.45 -11.97 3.84
N ALA A 804 -12.46 -12.78 3.44
CA ALA A 804 -12.30 -13.18 2.05
C ALA A 804 -13.50 -14.02 1.56
N ASP A 805 -14.04 -14.92 2.38
CA ASP A 805 -15.25 -15.68 2.06
C ASP A 805 -16.49 -14.79 1.95
N ALA A 806 -16.65 -13.82 2.85
CA ALA A 806 -17.77 -12.88 2.81
C ALA A 806 -17.75 -12.03 1.52
N VAL A 807 -16.59 -11.45 1.17
CA VAL A 807 -16.44 -10.63 -0.04
C VAL A 807 -16.63 -11.47 -1.30
N ARG A 808 -16.02 -12.67 -1.37
CA ARG A 808 -16.24 -13.59 -2.50
C ARG A 808 -17.71 -14.02 -2.61
N GLY A 809 -18.37 -14.30 -1.49
CA GLY A 809 -19.78 -14.67 -1.43
C GLY A 809 -20.67 -13.55 -1.97
N LEU A 810 -20.45 -12.31 -1.51
CA LEU A 810 -21.19 -11.13 -1.96
C LEU A 810 -20.93 -10.83 -3.44
N ALA A 811 -19.67 -10.85 -3.89
CA ALA A 811 -19.33 -10.62 -5.29
C ALA A 811 -19.98 -11.66 -6.21
N ARG A 812 -19.95 -12.95 -5.85
CA ARG A 812 -20.65 -14.01 -6.59
C ARG A 812 -22.15 -13.76 -6.66
N ALA A 813 -22.77 -13.37 -5.54
CA ALA A 813 -24.20 -13.09 -5.48
C ALA A 813 -24.58 -11.92 -6.40
N LEU A 814 -23.84 -10.80 -6.38
CA LEU A 814 -24.16 -9.62 -7.21
C LEU A 814 -23.79 -9.78 -8.69
N ASP A 815 -22.90 -10.73 -9.02
CA ASP A 815 -22.51 -11.09 -10.38
C ASP A 815 -23.43 -12.16 -11.02
N GLY A 816 -24.56 -12.47 -10.38
CA GLY A 816 -25.57 -13.38 -10.93
C GLY A 816 -25.38 -14.85 -10.57
N ARG A 817 -24.43 -15.21 -9.71
CA ARG A 817 -24.34 -16.56 -9.11
C ARG A 817 -25.23 -16.62 -7.86
N ASN A 818 -26.53 -16.44 -8.07
CA ASN A 818 -27.58 -16.47 -7.05
C ASN A 818 -28.79 -17.28 -7.53
N GLU A 819 -29.78 -17.49 -6.65
CA GLU A 819 -30.98 -18.29 -6.93
C GLU A 819 -31.79 -17.80 -8.15
N ARG A 820 -31.76 -16.48 -8.40
CA ARG A 820 -32.46 -15.84 -9.52
C ARG A 820 -31.64 -15.82 -10.83
N ALA A 821 -30.36 -16.17 -10.78
CA ALA A 821 -29.43 -16.07 -11.92
C ALA A 821 -29.39 -14.66 -12.55
N GLN A 822 -29.48 -13.62 -11.71
CA GLN A 822 -29.53 -12.22 -12.11
C GLN A 822 -28.45 -11.41 -11.44
N ASP A 823 -27.68 -10.62 -12.19
CA ASP A 823 -26.82 -9.61 -11.59
C ASP A 823 -27.67 -8.51 -10.89
N ILE A 824 -27.05 -7.75 -9.98
CA ILE A 824 -27.75 -6.72 -9.20
C ILE A 824 -28.45 -5.67 -10.08
N GLU A 825 -27.85 -5.34 -11.21
CA GLU A 825 -28.40 -4.41 -12.19
C GLU A 825 -29.67 -4.96 -12.83
N THR A 826 -29.62 -6.21 -13.30
CA THR A 826 -30.75 -6.91 -13.92
C THR A 826 -31.90 -7.07 -12.94
N TYR A 827 -31.60 -7.34 -11.67
CA TYR A 827 -32.60 -7.41 -10.61
C TYR A 827 -33.35 -6.07 -10.42
N VAL A 828 -32.64 -4.95 -10.37
CA VAL A 828 -33.27 -3.62 -10.27
C VAL A 828 -34.06 -3.29 -11.53
N LEU A 829 -33.50 -3.54 -12.71
CA LEU A 829 -34.17 -3.28 -13.99
C LEU A 829 -35.43 -4.13 -14.20
N ALA A 830 -35.42 -5.40 -13.77
CA ALA A 830 -36.59 -6.26 -13.81
C ALA A 830 -37.72 -5.71 -12.93
N THR A 831 -37.37 -5.18 -11.75
CA THR A 831 -38.34 -4.54 -10.85
C THR A 831 -38.96 -3.30 -11.50
N ARG A 832 -38.16 -2.46 -12.16
CA ARG A 832 -38.65 -1.26 -12.89
C ARG A 832 -39.52 -1.64 -14.10
N LEU A 833 -39.11 -2.67 -14.84
CA LEU A 833 -39.87 -3.17 -15.98
C LEU A 833 -41.24 -3.73 -15.55
N ALA A 834 -41.34 -4.35 -14.38
CA ALA A 834 -42.63 -4.77 -13.81
C ALA A 834 -43.57 -3.58 -13.63
N THR A 835 -43.09 -2.47 -13.06
CA THR A 835 -43.89 -1.25 -12.87
C THR A 835 -44.37 -0.65 -14.20
N ILE A 836 -43.52 -0.68 -15.23
CA ILE A 836 -43.89 -0.24 -16.59
C ILE A 836 -44.99 -1.14 -17.17
N ILE A 837 -44.85 -2.46 -17.01
CA ILE A 837 -45.83 -3.45 -17.48
C ILE A 837 -47.18 -3.24 -16.77
N ASP A 838 -47.18 -2.99 -15.47
CA ASP A 838 -48.39 -2.71 -14.70
C ASP A 838 -49.10 -1.44 -15.21
N ALA A 839 -48.35 -0.36 -15.44
CA ALA A 839 -48.88 0.89 -16.00
C ALA A 839 -49.42 0.72 -17.44
N ALA A 840 -48.75 -0.11 -18.25
CA ALA A 840 -49.19 -0.44 -19.61
C ALA A 840 -50.48 -1.26 -19.62
N ASN A 841 -50.59 -2.24 -18.72
CA ASN A 841 -51.73 -3.15 -18.64
C ASN A 841 -53.05 -2.44 -18.30
N LEU A 842 -53.02 -1.31 -17.59
CA LEU A 842 -54.21 -0.48 -17.35
C LEU A 842 -54.91 -0.08 -18.66
N ARG A 843 -54.13 0.27 -19.69
CA ARG A 843 -54.64 0.71 -20.99
C ARG A 843 -54.83 -0.45 -21.97
N LEU A 844 -53.95 -1.45 -21.89
CA LEU A 844 -54.11 -2.66 -22.71
C LEU A 844 -55.41 -3.39 -22.37
N ALA A 845 -55.78 -3.45 -21.09
CA ALA A 845 -57.04 -4.04 -20.65
C ALA A 845 -58.24 -3.27 -21.22
N ALA A 846 -58.22 -1.94 -21.20
CA ALA A 846 -59.29 -1.11 -21.75
C ALA A 846 -59.43 -1.27 -23.28
N MET A 847 -58.32 -1.32 -24.02
CA MET A 847 -58.33 -1.45 -25.49
C MET A 847 -58.65 -2.87 -26.00
N THR A 848 -58.47 -3.89 -25.16
CA THR A 848 -58.64 -5.31 -25.55
C THR A 848 -59.79 -5.99 -24.82
N ASP A 849 -60.59 -5.23 -24.06
CA ASP A 849 -61.65 -5.73 -23.17
C ASP A 849 -61.14 -6.83 -22.21
N GLY A 850 -59.92 -6.63 -21.69
CA GLY A 850 -59.25 -7.57 -20.78
C GLY A 850 -58.67 -8.83 -21.43
N ARG A 851 -58.67 -8.95 -22.77
CA ARG A 851 -58.16 -10.15 -23.46
C ARG A 851 -56.66 -10.37 -23.30
N PHE A 852 -55.86 -9.30 -23.31
CA PHE A 852 -54.39 -9.41 -23.26
C PHE A 852 -53.81 -8.75 -22.01
N THR A 853 -52.85 -9.42 -21.39
CA THR A 853 -52.07 -8.88 -20.26
C THR A 853 -50.59 -9.16 -20.50
N LEU A 854 -49.76 -8.12 -20.45
CA LEU A 854 -48.30 -8.24 -20.49
C LEU A 854 -47.80 -8.77 -19.14
N VAL A 855 -46.89 -9.73 -19.17
CA VAL A 855 -46.26 -10.32 -17.97
C VAL A 855 -44.76 -10.44 -18.19
N LEU A 856 -43.98 -10.41 -17.11
CA LEU A 856 -42.56 -10.71 -17.16
C LEU A 856 -42.35 -12.21 -17.44
N ASP A 857 -41.45 -12.51 -18.36
CA ASP A 857 -41.00 -13.87 -18.60
C ASP A 857 -39.89 -14.23 -17.60
N GLU A 858 -40.27 -15.02 -16.60
CA GLU A 858 -39.38 -15.53 -15.55
C GLU A 858 -38.59 -16.78 -15.97
N ALA A 859 -38.72 -17.24 -17.22
CA ALA A 859 -37.96 -18.40 -17.69
C ALA A 859 -36.45 -18.16 -17.55
N ARG A 860 -35.75 -19.11 -16.92
CA ARG A 860 -34.28 -19.10 -16.83
C ARG A 860 -33.70 -19.16 -18.24
N ALA A 861 -33.07 -18.08 -18.68
CA ALA A 861 -32.38 -18.04 -19.95
C ALA A 861 -31.19 -19.02 -19.92
N SER A 862 -31.06 -19.88 -20.94
CA SER A 862 -29.88 -20.76 -21.04
C SER A 862 -28.64 -19.95 -21.45
N HIS A 863 -27.48 -20.33 -20.90
CA HIS A 863 -26.16 -19.78 -21.19
C HIS A 863 -25.91 -18.29 -20.84
N GLY A 864 -26.13 -17.90 -19.58
CA GLY A 864 -25.54 -16.66 -19.03
C GLY A 864 -26.10 -15.34 -19.58
N ARG A 865 -27.24 -15.37 -20.28
CA ARG A 865 -27.96 -14.15 -20.70
C ARG A 865 -28.75 -13.58 -19.53
N ALA A 866 -28.99 -12.26 -19.54
CA ALA A 866 -29.77 -11.58 -18.50
C ALA A 866 -31.16 -12.21 -18.36
N SER A 867 -31.41 -12.92 -17.26
CA SER A 867 -32.70 -13.54 -16.94
C SER A 867 -33.66 -12.51 -16.33
N GLY A 868 -34.96 -12.61 -16.61
CA GLY A 868 -36.01 -11.79 -15.96
C GLY A 868 -36.28 -10.40 -16.56
N LEU A 869 -35.75 -10.10 -17.75
CA LEU A 869 -36.17 -8.95 -18.56
C LEU A 869 -37.02 -9.35 -19.78
N GLY A 870 -37.43 -10.62 -19.90
CA GLY A 870 -38.31 -11.04 -20.98
C GLY A 870 -39.74 -10.56 -20.78
N ILE A 871 -40.50 -10.41 -21.86
CA ILE A 871 -41.92 -10.03 -21.82
C ILE A 871 -42.71 -11.11 -22.57
N ALA A 872 -43.76 -11.62 -21.94
CA ALA A 872 -44.74 -12.49 -22.53
C ALA A 872 -46.14 -11.84 -22.50
N VAL A 873 -47.06 -12.34 -23.32
CA VAL A 873 -48.45 -11.91 -23.31
C VAL A 873 -49.31 -13.08 -22.86
N LEU A 874 -50.08 -12.89 -21.80
CA LEU A 874 -51.13 -13.78 -21.37
C LEU A 874 -52.40 -13.49 -22.19
N ASP A 875 -52.91 -14.49 -22.91
CA ASP A 875 -54.18 -14.40 -23.63
C ASP A 875 -55.29 -15.04 -22.79
N ALA A 876 -56.22 -14.22 -22.29
CA ALA A 876 -57.30 -14.64 -21.39
C ALA A 876 -58.25 -15.65 -22.04
N HIS A 877 -58.37 -15.69 -23.37
CA HIS A 877 -59.19 -16.69 -24.06
C HIS A 877 -58.55 -18.09 -24.07
N THR A 878 -57.22 -18.17 -24.00
CA THR A 878 -56.50 -19.45 -24.01
C THR A 878 -55.92 -19.83 -22.64
N GLY A 879 -55.78 -18.87 -21.73
CA GLY A 879 -55.14 -19.02 -20.43
C GLY A 879 -53.63 -19.27 -20.50
N LEU A 880 -53.02 -19.17 -21.68
CA LEU A 880 -51.61 -19.47 -21.91
C LEU A 880 -50.80 -18.18 -22.13
N ALA A 881 -49.62 -18.13 -21.53
CA ALA A 881 -48.63 -17.12 -21.83
C ALA A 881 -47.88 -17.50 -23.12
N ARG A 882 -47.79 -16.55 -24.06
CA ARG A 882 -47.10 -16.72 -25.34
C ARG A 882 -46.09 -15.58 -25.55
N PRO A 883 -44.99 -15.81 -26.30
CA PRO A 883 -44.03 -14.76 -26.58
C PRO A 883 -44.69 -13.63 -27.38
N THR A 884 -44.28 -12.38 -27.14
CA THR A 884 -44.78 -11.18 -27.84
C THR A 884 -44.69 -11.25 -29.36
N ARG A 885 -43.78 -12.09 -29.90
CA ARG A 885 -43.59 -12.34 -31.33
C ARG A 885 -44.76 -13.10 -31.99
N SER A 886 -45.66 -13.71 -31.23
CA SER A 886 -46.82 -14.44 -31.78
C SER A 886 -48.07 -13.57 -31.93
N LEU A 887 -48.00 -12.28 -31.57
CA LEU A 887 -49.11 -11.33 -31.72
C LEU A 887 -49.36 -11.01 -33.21
N SER A 888 -50.63 -10.81 -33.59
CA SER A 888 -50.97 -10.33 -34.93
C SER A 888 -50.54 -8.86 -35.15
N GLY A 889 -50.63 -8.34 -36.37
CA GLY A 889 -50.24 -6.96 -36.68
C GLY A 889 -51.00 -5.90 -35.86
N GLY A 890 -52.31 -6.07 -35.68
CA GLY A 890 -53.13 -5.19 -34.83
C GLY A 890 -52.90 -5.40 -33.33
N GLU A 891 -52.70 -6.65 -32.89
CA GLU A 891 -52.43 -6.97 -31.47
C GLU A 891 -51.06 -6.45 -31.01
N THR A 892 -50.05 -6.56 -31.89
CA THR A 892 -48.71 -6.01 -31.65
C THR A 892 -48.78 -4.50 -31.50
N PHE A 893 -49.60 -3.83 -32.32
CA PHE A 893 -49.80 -2.39 -32.23
C PHE A 893 -50.37 -1.98 -30.87
N LEU A 894 -51.48 -2.59 -30.43
CA LEU A 894 -52.10 -2.28 -29.13
C LEU A 894 -51.15 -2.53 -27.94
N ALA A 895 -50.43 -3.66 -27.95
CA ALA A 895 -49.45 -4.00 -26.93
C ALA A 895 -48.29 -2.98 -26.91
N SER A 896 -47.81 -2.57 -28.09
CA SER A 896 -46.71 -1.61 -28.24
C SER A 896 -47.11 -0.21 -27.80
N LEU A 897 -48.33 0.23 -28.14
CA LEU A 897 -48.89 1.51 -27.74
C LEU A 897 -49.10 1.57 -26.23
N SER A 898 -49.68 0.52 -25.64
CA SER A 898 -49.89 0.43 -24.20
C SER A 898 -48.57 0.50 -23.43
N LEU A 899 -47.54 -0.22 -23.91
CA LEU A 899 -46.22 -0.24 -23.31
C LEU A 899 -45.48 1.11 -23.43
N ALA A 900 -45.63 1.78 -24.57
CA ALA A 900 -45.08 3.12 -24.78
C ALA A 900 -45.69 4.15 -23.82
N LEU A 901 -47.00 4.09 -23.62
CA LEU A 901 -47.72 4.96 -22.70
C LEU A 901 -47.38 4.65 -21.24
N GLY A 902 -47.32 3.37 -20.86
CA GLY A 902 -46.90 2.95 -19.51
C GLY A 902 -45.45 3.36 -19.19
N LEU A 903 -44.56 3.25 -20.17
CA LEU A 903 -43.17 3.72 -20.04
C LEU A 903 -43.10 5.24 -19.83
N ALA A 904 -43.85 6.01 -20.62
CA ALA A 904 -43.90 7.46 -20.51
C ALA A 904 -44.39 7.90 -19.12
N ASP A 905 -45.37 7.20 -18.55
CA ASP A 905 -45.91 7.53 -17.23
C ASP A 905 -44.91 7.24 -16.09
N VAL A 906 -44.22 6.09 -16.13
CA VAL A 906 -43.21 5.74 -15.13
C VAL A 906 -42.00 6.67 -15.20
N VAL A 907 -41.55 7.01 -16.40
CA VAL A 907 -40.45 7.98 -16.60
C VAL A 907 -40.86 9.37 -16.14
N GLN A 908 -42.09 9.82 -16.42
CA GLN A 908 -42.60 11.12 -15.98
C GLN A 908 -42.69 11.21 -14.45
N ALA A 909 -43.07 10.12 -13.78
CA ALA A 909 -43.15 10.06 -12.32
C ALA A 909 -41.77 10.12 -11.64
N GLU A 910 -40.72 9.57 -12.25
CA GLU A 910 -39.37 9.52 -11.67
C GLU A 910 -38.47 10.71 -12.06
N ALA A 911 -38.67 11.33 -13.22
CA ALA A 911 -37.80 12.39 -13.76
C ALA A 911 -38.03 13.81 -13.18
N GLY A 912 -38.72 13.94 -12.04
CA GLY A 912 -38.77 15.20 -11.29
C GLY A 912 -39.48 16.38 -12.00
N GLY A 913 -40.40 16.11 -12.93
CA GLY A 913 -41.34 17.14 -13.43
C GLY A 913 -41.16 17.66 -14.86
N VAL A 914 -40.33 17.03 -15.71
CA VAL A 914 -40.35 17.35 -17.16
C VAL A 914 -41.59 16.70 -17.80
N SER A 915 -42.68 17.47 -17.97
CA SER A 915 -43.87 17.02 -18.69
C SER A 915 -43.55 16.73 -20.15
N LEU A 916 -43.80 15.53 -20.66
CA LEU A 916 -43.76 15.25 -22.09
C LEU A 916 -45.17 15.46 -22.64
N GLU A 917 -45.40 16.60 -23.30
CA GLU A 917 -46.72 17.05 -23.73
C GLU A 917 -47.02 16.74 -25.19
N THR A 918 -46.00 16.50 -26.02
CA THR A 918 -46.18 16.09 -27.42
C THR A 918 -45.83 14.63 -27.63
N LEU A 919 -46.72 13.89 -28.30
CA LEU A 919 -46.51 12.51 -28.74
C LEU A 919 -46.90 12.37 -30.22
N PHE A 920 -46.04 11.76 -31.04
CA PHE A 920 -46.37 11.40 -32.43
C PHE A 920 -46.63 9.92 -32.57
N VAL A 921 -47.69 9.56 -33.30
CA VAL A 921 -48.05 8.18 -33.63
C VAL A 921 -48.00 7.99 -35.15
N ASP A 922 -46.97 7.29 -35.66
CA ASP A 922 -46.81 7.00 -37.10
C ASP A 922 -47.26 5.57 -37.43
N GLU A 923 -48.46 5.44 -38.00
CA GLU A 923 -49.08 4.20 -38.52
C GLU A 923 -49.43 3.07 -37.51
N GLY A 924 -50.18 2.06 -37.98
CA GLY A 924 -50.70 0.91 -37.20
C GLY A 924 -52.23 0.80 -37.17
N PHE A 925 -52.93 1.92 -37.42
CA PHE A 925 -54.39 1.98 -37.44
C PHE A 925 -55.03 1.30 -38.65
N GLY A 926 -54.30 1.13 -39.75
CA GLY A 926 -54.81 0.51 -40.98
C GLY A 926 -54.95 -1.02 -40.92
N SER A 927 -54.38 -1.66 -39.90
CA SER A 927 -54.50 -3.10 -39.64
C SER A 927 -55.48 -3.45 -38.52
N LEU A 928 -56.16 -2.46 -37.94
CA LEU A 928 -57.16 -2.65 -36.89
C LEU A 928 -58.54 -2.89 -37.52
N ASP A 929 -59.32 -3.76 -36.89
CA ASP A 929 -60.76 -3.83 -37.15
C ASP A 929 -61.48 -2.58 -36.58
N GLN A 930 -62.74 -2.41 -36.94
CA GLN A 930 -63.52 -1.21 -36.62
C GLN A 930 -63.69 -1.00 -35.11
N ASP A 931 -63.94 -2.07 -34.34
CA ASP A 931 -64.18 -1.99 -32.90
C ASP A 931 -62.87 -1.65 -32.17
N THR A 932 -61.77 -2.26 -32.58
CA THR A 932 -60.43 -1.97 -32.04
C THR A 932 -59.97 -0.55 -32.38
N LEU A 933 -60.27 -0.04 -33.58
CA LEU A 933 -59.97 1.34 -33.96
C LEU A 933 -60.73 2.35 -33.10
N GLU A 934 -61.98 2.04 -32.75
CA GLU A 934 -62.81 2.89 -31.88
C GLU A 934 -62.26 2.95 -30.44
N ALA A 935 -61.88 1.80 -29.87
CA ALA A 935 -61.24 1.73 -28.55
C ALA A 935 -59.89 2.45 -28.50
N ALA A 936 -59.07 2.32 -29.57
CA ALA A 936 -57.82 3.06 -29.68
C ALA A 936 -58.04 4.57 -29.77
N MET A 937 -59.05 5.03 -30.52
CA MET A 937 -59.41 6.45 -30.61
C MET A 937 -59.91 7.00 -29.27
N ALA A 938 -60.74 6.25 -28.53
CA ALA A 938 -61.19 6.66 -27.21
C ALA A 938 -60.01 6.85 -26.22
N THR A 939 -59.03 5.95 -26.27
CA THR A 939 -57.81 6.05 -25.46
C THR A 939 -56.96 7.28 -25.82
N LEU A 940 -56.91 7.66 -27.11
CA LEU A 940 -56.24 8.89 -27.56
C LEU A 940 -56.99 10.16 -27.13
N ASP A 941 -58.32 10.12 -27.14
CA ASP A 941 -59.17 11.22 -26.66
C ASP A 941 -59.05 11.41 -25.13
N GLU A 942 -58.88 10.33 -24.35
CA GLU A 942 -58.56 10.42 -22.92
C GLU A 942 -57.20 11.08 -22.65
N LEU A 943 -56.19 10.77 -23.47
CA LEU A 943 -54.87 11.42 -23.38
C LEU A 943 -54.95 12.92 -23.72
N ARG A 944 -55.78 13.29 -24.71
CA ARG A 944 -56.11 14.69 -25.01
C ARG A 944 -56.74 15.38 -23.80
N ALA A 945 -57.71 14.74 -23.13
CA ALA A 945 -58.36 15.31 -21.94
C ALA A 945 -57.38 15.53 -20.77
N GLY A 946 -56.28 14.76 -20.73
CA GLY A 946 -55.16 14.95 -19.80
C GLY A 946 -54.17 16.06 -20.18
N GLY A 947 -54.44 16.88 -21.21
CA GLY A 947 -53.62 18.02 -21.60
C GLY A 947 -52.41 17.69 -22.49
N ARG A 948 -52.35 16.49 -23.09
CA ARG A 948 -51.29 16.11 -24.05
C ARG A 948 -51.73 16.40 -25.49
N THR A 949 -50.80 16.91 -26.31
CA THR A 949 -50.97 17.12 -27.74
C THR A 949 -50.47 15.89 -28.51
N VAL A 950 -51.37 15.19 -29.20
CA VAL A 950 -51.06 13.98 -29.98
C VAL A 950 -51.12 14.26 -31.48
N GLY A 951 -50.02 14.02 -32.18
CA GLY A 951 -49.95 14.09 -33.64
C GLY A 951 -50.04 12.70 -34.26
N VAL A 952 -51.09 12.42 -35.04
CA VAL A 952 -51.26 11.11 -35.70
C VAL A 952 -50.93 11.19 -37.18
N ILE A 953 -50.19 10.22 -37.70
CA ILE A 953 -49.94 10.07 -39.14
C ILE A 953 -50.70 8.85 -39.62
N SER A 954 -51.69 9.07 -40.50
CA SER A 954 -52.50 7.99 -41.02
C SER A 954 -53.04 8.32 -42.41
N HIS A 955 -53.22 7.28 -43.22
CA HIS A 955 -53.91 7.35 -44.51
C HIS A 955 -55.34 6.78 -44.42
N VAL A 956 -55.76 6.29 -43.25
CA VAL A 956 -57.07 5.67 -43.02
C VAL A 956 -58.17 6.73 -43.13
N GLN A 957 -59.14 6.50 -44.02
CA GLN A 957 -60.21 7.46 -44.30
C GLN A 957 -61.09 7.74 -43.07
N GLN A 958 -61.38 6.71 -42.25
CA GLN A 958 -62.17 6.85 -41.02
C GLN A 958 -61.53 7.80 -39.99
N MET A 959 -60.19 7.84 -39.91
CA MET A 959 -59.49 8.80 -39.04
C MET A 959 -59.51 10.22 -39.61
N GLN A 960 -59.45 10.34 -40.94
CA GLN A 960 -59.61 11.63 -41.60
C GLN A 960 -60.97 12.20 -41.23
N GLU A 961 -62.06 11.46 -41.39
CA GLU A 961 -63.41 11.94 -41.08
C GLU A 961 -63.62 12.39 -39.62
N ARG A 962 -62.95 11.75 -38.66
CA ARG A 962 -63.09 12.06 -37.22
C ARG A 962 -62.20 13.19 -36.69
N ILE A 963 -61.01 13.42 -37.27
CA ILE A 963 -60.07 14.45 -36.80
C ILE A 963 -60.15 15.69 -37.71
N PRO A 964 -60.75 16.81 -37.25
CA PRO A 964 -60.96 18.01 -38.07
C PRO A 964 -59.68 18.82 -38.30
N SER A 965 -58.77 18.85 -37.32
CA SER A 965 -57.48 19.54 -37.39
C SER A 965 -56.44 18.74 -38.18
N ARG A 966 -55.95 19.29 -39.32
CA ARG A 966 -55.13 18.52 -40.27
C ARG A 966 -53.95 19.28 -40.87
N ILE A 967 -52.86 18.57 -41.06
CA ILE A 967 -51.72 18.96 -41.91
C ILE A 967 -51.77 18.10 -43.17
N ARG A 968 -52.18 18.67 -44.30
CA ARG A 968 -52.32 17.96 -45.57
C ARG A 968 -51.05 18.09 -46.41
N VAL A 969 -50.48 16.96 -46.81
CA VAL A 969 -49.33 16.91 -47.72
C VAL A 969 -49.81 16.54 -49.13
N VAL A 970 -49.70 17.49 -50.06
CA VAL A 970 -50.21 17.38 -51.44
C VAL A 970 -49.02 17.25 -52.41
N PRO A 971 -48.92 16.16 -53.20
CA PRO A 971 -47.89 16.04 -54.23
C PRO A 971 -48.12 17.04 -55.37
N LEU A 972 -47.05 17.68 -55.86
CA LEU A 972 -47.09 18.64 -56.95
C LEU A 972 -46.63 18.02 -58.29
N PRO A 973 -47.15 18.49 -59.45
CA PRO A 973 -46.62 18.12 -60.76
C PRO A 973 -45.13 18.51 -60.85
N GLY A 974 -44.25 17.55 -61.12
CA GLY A 974 -42.79 17.76 -61.14
C GLY A 974 -42.02 17.13 -59.96
N GLY A 975 -42.68 16.37 -59.09
CA GLY A 975 -42.04 15.50 -58.09
C GLY A 975 -41.87 16.09 -56.69
N GLY A 976 -42.20 17.38 -56.49
CA GLY A 976 -42.18 18.03 -55.17
C GLY A 976 -43.46 17.80 -54.38
N SER A 977 -43.49 18.22 -53.11
CA SER A 977 -44.68 18.19 -52.26
C SER A 977 -44.97 19.55 -51.63
N ARG A 978 -46.24 19.85 -51.40
CA ARG A 978 -46.74 21.06 -50.73
C ARG A 978 -47.37 20.70 -49.39
N ILE A 979 -47.10 21.51 -48.37
CA ILE A 979 -47.77 21.41 -47.07
C ILE A 979 -48.91 22.43 -47.05
N GLU A 980 -50.12 21.96 -46.75
CA GLU A 980 -51.31 22.77 -46.52
C GLU A 980 -51.75 22.54 -45.07
N VAL A 981 -51.68 23.58 -44.25
CA VAL A 981 -52.13 23.54 -42.87
C VAL A 981 -53.59 23.95 -42.83
N SER A 982 -54.46 23.05 -42.38
CA SER A 982 -55.87 23.32 -42.12
C SER A 982 -56.05 23.35 -40.60
N PRO A 983 -55.86 24.52 -39.96
CA PRO A 983 -56.26 24.69 -38.57
C PRO A 983 -57.78 24.51 -38.47
N PRO A 984 -58.31 24.19 -37.29
CA PRO A 984 -59.75 23.97 -37.13
C PRO A 984 -60.48 25.21 -37.64
N SER A 985 -61.41 24.99 -38.55
CA SER A 985 -62.31 26.06 -38.96
C SER A 985 -63.07 26.49 -37.71
N ALA A 986 -63.01 27.79 -37.40
CA ALA A 986 -63.94 28.45 -36.51
C ALA A 986 -65.33 28.44 -37.16
N GLN A 987 -65.91 27.26 -37.37
CA GLN A 987 -67.32 27.09 -37.71
C GLN A 987 -68.07 26.94 -36.40
N GLY A 988 -68.45 28.08 -35.86
CA GLY A 988 -69.22 28.15 -34.62
C GLY A 988 -69.47 29.53 -34.08
N ILE A 989 -68.99 30.61 -34.70
CA ILE A 989 -69.52 31.95 -34.43
C ILE A 989 -69.64 32.65 -35.78
N ALA A 990 -70.88 32.80 -36.24
CA ALA A 990 -71.18 33.76 -37.28
C ALA A 990 -70.78 35.14 -36.75
N GLU A 991 -69.73 35.73 -37.30
CA GLU A 991 -69.63 37.19 -37.32
C GLU A 991 -70.77 37.72 -38.19
N PRO A 992 -71.62 38.62 -37.68
CA PRO A 992 -72.21 39.59 -38.56
C PRO A 992 -71.16 40.69 -38.76
N ALA A 993 -70.69 40.79 -40.01
CA ALA A 993 -69.90 41.85 -40.62
C ALA A 993 -69.34 42.95 -39.69
N ARG A 994 -68.01 42.98 -39.55
CA ARG A 994 -67.10 43.74 -40.42
C ARG A 994 -65.66 43.62 -39.93
#